data_AF-A0A8K1CGI9-F1
#
_entry.id   AF-A0A8K1CGI9-F1
#
_cell.length_a   1.000
_cell.length_b   1.000
_cell.length_c   1.000
_cell.angle_alpha   90.00
_cell.angle_beta   90.00
_cell.angle_gamma   90.00
#
_symmetry.space_group_name_H-M   'P 1'
#
loop_
_entity.id
_entity.type
_entity.pdbx_description
1 polymer ?
#
loop_
_entity_poly.entity_id
_entity_poly.type
_entity_poly.pdbx_seq_one_letter_code
_entity_poly.pdbx_strand_id
1 'polypeptide(L)'
;MRAWTKLGARRIATSRARFQRHQLAAVYKDNVRAASFASKYPTNAESAVLDASAEDDKDKSHLVCGKCSSPICKTDDLVFFKWRGGIHVSSLTEAPLQSLRTGSHWNSEEHAWKKHKLNCLTCNHPVGSIARVFSSDKILFSAKEVTIKMPVQQSPMISLSGYPSSMLTFSMWTELLLMLESQPNLKSQLQIRRVDNIRDFSVEKKELNTQLLLASDLRSLLKLVDEHLNEMNAVNLMTALHRAGVLKIAEKKSVTQKPTPRFHVKSEAPEDDLLDFDSHVLLNPAAVNAVNEEINHRLWKLVDAIESVMAFSGSVVESAVRLTNLAAAMWRLNIGRPNILRMIARQAMYRMKAETPLLNAHEASLVASAVASLSSKEIRQEPWVFDLLDAAADVVLADEAAFSATDSIWDVVLPLLRSFAMVGHFHEELSRLAFERVNVGMLEEKFDADQSRGRLTQSQRRIYQIHIDNVQAHRGPEYQLQSGKRLERYQSLFAEEQRHLKNMVFRPRHLVATALESMKLTPVPLYTFEEGYVVDLALPRQRIAIEINDNSVYLARDSASRMDAGDEASADPDVQRIESFKTLSYVDLKARHLEHHGWIVVQLPEEEFRKLNDADHRAEYLSMLIEIATYSRANELDEDFEDKDDL
;
A
#
# COMPACT_ATOMS: atom_id res chain seq x y z
N MET A 1 50.13 -37.54 1.57
CA MET A 1 48.99 -37.18 0.69
C MET A 1 48.50 -35.74 0.95
N ARG A 2 49.32 -34.73 0.69
CA ARG A 2 48.93 -33.31 0.65
C ARG A 2 49.79 -32.60 -0.39
N ALA A 3 49.45 -32.77 -1.67
CA ALA A 3 50.08 -32.00 -2.76
C ALA A 3 49.23 -31.88 -4.04
N TRP A 4 48.06 -32.52 -4.15
CA TRP A 4 47.31 -32.59 -5.42
C TRP A 4 46.02 -31.76 -5.50
N THR A 5 45.64 -31.00 -4.48
CA THR A 5 44.41 -30.18 -4.50
C THR A 5 44.62 -28.70 -4.87
N LYS A 6 45.85 -28.21 -5.05
CA LYS A 6 46.12 -26.79 -5.40
C LYS A 6 46.31 -26.50 -6.90
N LEU A 7 46.43 -27.52 -7.76
CA LEU A 7 46.65 -27.35 -9.20
C LEU A 7 45.37 -27.39 -10.06
N GLY A 8 44.29 -28.02 -9.59
CA GLY A 8 43.00 -28.08 -10.31
C GLY A 8 42.21 -26.76 -10.28
N ALA A 9 42.17 -26.10 -9.11
CA ALA A 9 41.39 -24.85 -8.94
C ALA A 9 41.99 -23.65 -9.71
N ARG A 10 43.32 -23.63 -9.93
CA ARG A 10 43.99 -22.54 -10.68
C ARG A 10 43.79 -22.64 -12.19
N ARG A 11 43.59 -23.83 -12.77
CA ARG A 11 43.35 -24.00 -14.22
C ARG A 11 41.91 -23.69 -14.64
N ILE A 12 40.93 -23.95 -13.78
CA ILE A 12 39.51 -23.66 -14.06
C ILE A 12 39.21 -22.16 -13.90
N ALA A 13 39.80 -21.49 -12.91
CA ALA A 13 39.64 -20.04 -12.73
C ALA A 13 40.31 -19.21 -13.84
N THR A 14 41.44 -19.69 -14.40
CA THR A 14 42.14 -18.99 -15.50
C THR A 14 41.50 -19.25 -16.87
N SER A 15 40.82 -20.38 -17.09
CA SER A 15 40.08 -20.62 -18.34
C SER A 15 38.75 -19.86 -18.37
N ARG A 16 38.00 -19.80 -17.26
CA ARG A 16 36.74 -19.04 -17.15
C ARG A 16 36.95 -17.52 -17.28
N ALA A 17 38.04 -17.00 -16.69
CA ALA A 17 38.42 -15.58 -16.84
C ALA A 17 38.94 -15.22 -18.25
N ARG A 18 39.55 -16.18 -18.99
CA ARG A 18 39.90 -15.98 -20.41
C ARG A 18 38.69 -16.06 -21.34
N PHE A 19 37.73 -16.94 -21.05
CA PHE A 19 36.53 -17.09 -21.86
C PHE A 19 35.58 -15.88 -21.72
N GLN A 20 35.39 -15.36 -20.50
CA GLN A 20 34.62 -14.12 -20.27
C GLN A 20 35.32 -12.87 -20.83
N ARG A 21 36.66 -12.78 -20.77
CA ARG A 21 37.40 -11.67 -21.40
C ARG A 21 37.35 -11.71 -22.94
N HIS A 22 37.32 -12.89 -23.55
CA HIS A 22 37.20 -13.00 -25.01
C HIS A 22 35.77 -12.76 -25.51
N GLN A 23 34.73 -13.15 -24.77
CA GLN A 23 33.34 -12.82 -25.13
C GLN A 23 33.02 -11.34 -24.93
N LEU A 24 33.47 -10.70 -23.83
CA LEU A 24 33.33 -9.25 -23.65
C LEU A 24 34.14 -8.45 -24.67
N ALA A 25 35.35 -8.90 -25.04
CA ALA A 25 36.16 -8.22 -26.05
C ALA A 25 35.65 -8.40 -27.49
N ALA A 26 34.92 -9.48 -27.79
CA ALA A 26 34.30 -9.69 -29.10
C ALA A 26 33.05 -8.81 -29.28
N VAL A 27 32.18 -8.73 -28.26
CA VAL A 27 31.01 -7.82 -28.25
C VAL A 27 31.44 -6.35 -28.26
N TYR A 28 32.59 -6.01 -27.64
CA TYR A 28 33.16 -4.66 -27.71
C TYR A 28 33.87 -4.32 -29.03
N LYS A 29 34.30 -5.31 -29.83
CA LYS A 29 35.04 -5.05 -31.08
C LYS A 29 34.12 -4.75 -32.26
N ASP A 30 32.96 -5.39 -32.30
CA ASP A 30 32.06 -5.29 -33.46
C ASP A 30 31.18 -4.03 -33.43
N ASN A 31 30.91 -3.46 -32.25
CA ASN A 31 30.14 -2.21 -32.12
C ASN A 31 31.00 -0.92 -32.14
N VAL A 32 32.33 -1.01 -32.22
CA VAL A 32 33.26 0.14 -32.09
C VAL A 32 33.82 0.62 -33.45
N ARG A 33 33.39 0.05 -34.58
CA ARG A 33 34.06 0.29 -35.88
C ARG A 33 33.47 1.35 -36.81
N ALA A 34 32.51 2.17 -36.38
CA ALA A 34 32.03 3.27 -37.22
C ALA A 34 31.67 4.52 -36.40
N ALA A 35 32.65 5.37 -36.11
CA ALA A 35 32.43 6.78 -35.80
C ALA A 35 33.75 7.54 -36.01
N SER A 36 33.99 8.04 -37.22
CA SER A 36 34.98 9.09 -37.46
C SER A 36 34.29 10.44 -37.27
N PHE A 37 34.73 11.21 -36.27
CA PHE A 37 34.21 12.55 -35.97
C PHE A 37 34.36 13.50 -37.17
N ALA A 38 33.25 14.05 -37.64
CA ALA A 38 33.24 15.08 -38.66
C ALA A 38 33.67 16.42 -38.04
N SER A 39 34.66 17.08 -38.63
CA SER A 39 35.34 18.26 -38.09
C SER A 39 34.56 19.58 -38.23
N LYS A 40 33.23 19.59 -38.07
CA LYS A 40 32.43 20.83 -38.14
C LYS A 40 31.58 21.00 -36.89
N TYR A 41 32.02 21.93 -36.04
CA TYR A 41 31.28 22.39 -34.87
C TYR A 41 30.20 23.40 -35.30
N PRO A 42 29.02 23.41 -34.67
CA PRO A 42 27.97 24.38 -34.99
C PRO A 42 28.40 25.81 -34.68
N THR A 43 27.97 26.74 -35.51
CA THR A 43 28.05 28.18 -35.24
C THR A 43 26.93 28.62 -34.27
N ASN A 44 27.09 29.75 -33.58
CA ASN A 44 26.09 30.27 -32.63
C ASN A 44 24.68 30.43 -33.25
N ALA A 45 24.57 30.59 -34.57
CA ALA A 45 23.30 30.73 -35.29
C ALA A 45 22.62 29.36 -35.55
N GLU A 46 23.39 28.30 -35.79
CA GLU A 46 22.87 26.94 -36.00
C GLU A 46 22.35 26.32 -34.69
N SER A 47 22.90 26.75 -33.54
CA SER A 47 22.45 26.31 -32.21
C SER A 47 21.09 26.88 -31.79
N ALA A 48 20.69 28.05 -32.29
CA ALA A 48 19.42 28.70 -31.91
C ALA A 48 18.18 27.99 -32.48
N VAL A 49 18.35 27.17 -33.53
CA VAL A 49 17.27 26.42 -34.18
C VAL A 49 16.96 25.11 -33.45
N LEU A 50 17.93 24.55 -32.70
CA LEU A 50 17.76 23.28 -31.98
C LEU A 50 16.93 23.42 -30.69
N ASP A 51 16.94 24.58 -30.04
CA ASP A 51 16.13 24.86 -28.83
C ASP A 51 14.61 24.73 -29.08
N ALA A 52 14.14 24.94 -30.32
CA ALA A 52 12.73 24.81 -30.70
C ALA A 52 12.26 23.35 -30.89
N SER A 53 13.19 22.40 -31.06
CA SER A 53 12.87 20.97 -31.25
C SER A 53 12.91 20.15 -29.96
N ALA A 54 13.32 20.75 -28.84
CA ALA A 54 13.46 20.09 -27.55
C ALA A 54 12.14 20.00 -26.75
N GLU A 55 11.04 20.55 -27.26
CA GLU A 55 9.72 20.46 -26.62
C GLU A 55 9.11 19.05 -26.68
N ASP A 56 9.58 18.17 -27.58
CA ASP A 56 9.01 16.86 -27.89
C ASP A 56 9.49 15.69 -27.00
N ASP A 57 10.39 15.89 -26.02
CA ASP A 57 10.99 14.78 -25.23
C ASP A 57 10.94 15.01 -23.70
N LYS A 58 9.83 15.56 -23.17
CA LYS A 58 9.62 15.75 -21.70
C LYS A 58 9.56 14.44 -20.90
N ASP A 59 9.33 13.31 -21.58
CA ASP A 59 9.15 11.99 -21.00
C ASP A 59 10.44 11.16 -20.90
N LYS A 60 11.60 11.69 -21.35
CA LYS A 60 12.87 10.95 -21.34
C LYS A 60 13.91 11.57 -20.41
N SER A 61 14.77 10.73 -19.85
CA SER A 61 15.88 11.16 -19.01
C SER A 61 17.02 11.76 -19.84
N HIS A 62 17.60 12.84 -19.32
CA HIS A 62 18.65 13.61 -19.99
C HIS A 62 19.84 13.85 -19.06
N LEU A 63 21.06 13.77 -19.62
CA LEU A 63 22.23 14.35 -18.98
C LEU A 63 22.15 15.87 -19.11
N VAL A 64 22.28 16.60 -18.01
CA VAL A 64 22.18 18.06 -17.95
C VAL A 64 23.40 18.68 -17.31
N CYS A 65 23.62 19.97 -17.59
CA CYS A 65 24.68 20.75 -16.95
C CYS A 65 24.42 20.90 -15.44
N GLY A 66 25.40 20.55 -14.59
CA GLY A 66 25.24 20.63 -13.14
C GLY A 66 25.07 22.05 -12.58
N LYS A 67 25.33 23.10 -13.37
CA LYS A 67 25.16 24.52 -12.97
C LYS A 67 23.85 25.15 -13.43
N CYS A 68 23.42 24.90 -14.67
CA CYS A 68 22.25 25.59 -15.26
C CYS A 68 21.15 24.63 -15.73
N SER A 69 21.32 23.33 -15.54
CA SER A 69 20.36 22.28 -15.90
C SER A 69 19.97 22.23 -17.38
N SER A 70 20.74 22.87 -18.27
CA SER A 70 20.54 22.77 -19.71
C SER A 70 20.80 21.34 -20.20
N PRO A 71 19.95 20.78 -21.10
CA PRO A 71 20.13 19.44 -21.63
C PRO A 71 21.40 19.34 -22.47
N ILE A 72 22.16 18.26 -22.25
CA ILE A 72 23.39 17.95 -22.96
C ILE A 72 23.15 16.78 -23.93
N CYS A 73 22.59 15.67 -23.46
CA CYS A 73 22.23 14.52 -24.31
C CYS A 73 21.25 13.57 -23.61
N LYS A 74 20.64 12.66 -24.37
CA LYS A 74 19.79 11.58 -23.83
C LYS A 74 20.63 10.57 -23.04
N THR A 75 20.01 9.89 -22.07
CA THR A 75 20.69 8.89 -21.23
C THR A 75 20.87 7.52 -21.90
N ASP A 76 20.09 7.22 -22.94
CA ASP A 76 20.09 5.92 -23.63
C ASP A 76 21.44 5.62 -24.29
N ASP A 77 22.17 6.67 -24.64
CA ASP A 77 23.49 6.61 -25.28
C ASP A 77 24.66 6.66 -24.27
N LEU A 78 24.40 6.64 -22.95
CA LEU A 78 25.45 6.80 -21.95
C LEU A 78 26.10 5.49 -21.57
N VAL A 79 27.43 5.46 -21.69
CA VAL A 79 28.29 4.38 -21.24
C VAL A 79 29.14 4.83 -20.07
N PHE A 80 29.17 3.98 -19.05
CA PHE A 80 29.99 4.16 -17.87
C PHE A 80 31.21 3.25 -18.00
N PHE A 81 32.39 3.81 -17.77
CA PHE A 81 33.58 2.98 -17.73
C PHE A 81 34.64 3.51 -16.77
N LYS A 82 35.45 2.58 -16.28
CA LYS A 82 36.56 2.85 -15.38
C LYS A 82 37.83 3.13 -16.19
N TRP A 83 38.42 4.30 -16.00
CA TRP A 83 39.66 4.68 -16.67
C TRP A 83 40.51 5.60 -15.78
N ARG A 84 41.84 5.38 -15.78
CA ARG A 84 42.84 6.12 -14.98
C ARG A 84 42.41 6.44 -13.53
N GLY A 85 41.79 5.47 -12.84
CA GLY A 85 41.42 5.57 -11.42
C GLY A 85 40.04 6.16 -11.12
N GLY A 86 39.30 6.63 -12.13
CA GLY A 86 37.96 7.19 -11.99
C GLY A 86 36.91 6.47 -12.84
N ILE A 87 35.63 6.75 -12.57
CA ILE A 87 34.51 6.39 -13.43
C ILE A 87 34.18 7.61 -14.29
N HIS A 88 34.08 7.38 -15.59
CA HIS A 88 33.77 8.40 -16.57
C HIS A 88 32.45 8.06 -17.25
N VAL A 89 31.66 9.10 -17.52
CA VAL A 89 30.45 9.01 -18.32
C VAL A 89 30.78 9.50 -19.73
N SER A 90 30.45 8.70 -20.73
CA SER A 90 30.67 9.02 -22.13
C SER A 90 29.43 8.73 -22.95
N SER A 91 29.18 9.53 -23.98
CA SER A 91 28.13 9.25 -24.95
C SER A 91 28.67 8.38 -26.08
N LEU A 92 27.86 7.44 -26.54
CA LEU A 92 28.11 6.63 -27.74
C LEU A 92 28.00 7.44 -29.04
N THR A 93 27.30 8.58 -28.99
CA THR A 93 27.00 9.43 -30.14
C THR A 93 27.69 10.79 -30.03
N GLU A 94 27.74 11.52 -31.15
CA GLU A 94 28.27 12.89 -31.19
C GLU A 94 27.23 13.94 -30.80
N ALA A 95 26.00 13.51 -30.49
CA ALA A 95 24.88 14.36 -30.10
C ALA A 95 25.24 15.40 -29.03
N PRO A 96 26.03 15.09 -27.98
CA PRO A 96 26.37 16.09 -26.97
C PRO A 96 27.17 17.28 -27.50
N LEU A 97 27.92 17.15 -28.61
CA LEU A 97 28.70 18.27 -29.17
C LEU A 97 27.81 19.41 -29.67
N GLN A 98 26.53 19.17 -29.93
CA GLN A 98 25.57 20.20 -30.33
C GLN A 98 25.27 21.17 -29.18
N SER A 99 25.37 20.71 -27.93
CA SER A 99 25.06 21.48 -26.72
C SER A 99 26.30 21.95 -25.95
N LEU A 100 27.50 21.79 -26.54
CA LEU A 100 28.79 22.04 -25.87
C LEU A 100 29.72 22.92 -26.71
N ARG A 101 30.50 23.77 -26.03
CA ARG A 101 31.59 24.55 -26.62
C ARG A 101 32.95 23.97 -26.24
N THR A 102 33.86 23.88 -27.21
CA THR A 102 35.25 23.49 -26.97
C THR A 102 36.08 24.68 -26.50
N GLY A 103 36.82 24.50 -25.41
CA GLY A 103 37.88 25.39 -24.96
C GLY A 103 39.27 24.74 -25.11
N SER A 104 40.30 25.56 -25.27
CA SER A 104 41.70 25.11 -25.24
C SER A 104 42.06 24.60 -23.84
N HIS A 105 42.62 23.39 -23.75
CA HIS A 105 43.22 22.91 -22.51
C HIS A 105 44.59 23.59 -22.30
N TRP A 106 45.01 23.79 -21.05
CA TRP A 106 46.40 24.13 -20.77
C TRP A 106 47.25 22.89 -21.11
N ASN A 107 48.12 23.00 -22.11
CA ASN A 107 49.02 21.92 -22.50
C ASN A 107 50.05 21.73 -21.38
N SER A 108 49.84 20.76 -20.49
CA SER A 108 50.93 20.15 -19.72
C SER A 108 51.18 18.75 -20.26
N GLU A 109 52.46 18.37 -20.39
CA GLU A 109 52.88 17.06 -20.87
C GLU A 109 52.29 15.90 -20.03
N GLU A 110 51.95 16.16 -18.76
CA GLU A 110 51.29 15.19 -17.86
C GLU A 110 49.85 14.81 -18.28
N HIS A 111 49.20 15.58 -19.16
CA HIS A 111 47.80 15.40 -19.55
C HIS A 111 47.58 15.31 -21.07
N ALA A 112 48.57 14.83 -21.83
CA ALA A 112 48.52 14.68 -23.29
C ALA A 112 47.31 13.86 -23.83
N TRP A 113 46.63 13.10 -22.97
CA TRP A 113 45.41 12.37 -23.31
C TRP A 113 44.14 13.24 -23.32
N LYS A 114 44.14 14.43 -22.70
CA LYS A 114 43.05 15.41 -22.75
C LYS A 114 43.29 16.38 -23.90
N LYS A 115 42.38 16.42 -24.88
CA LYS A 115 42.51 17.27 -26.06
C LYS A 115 41.85 18.63 -25.86
N HIS A 116 40.54 18.63 -25.60
CA HIS A 116 39.75 19.85 -25.48
C HIS A 116 38.91 19.82 -24.23
N LYS A 117 38.79 20.96 -23.55
CA LYS A 117 37.84 21.13 -22.46
C LYS A 117 36.46 21.39 -23.05
N LEU A 118 35.42 20.81 -22.48
CA LEU A 118 34.04 21.00 -22.92
C LEU A 118 33.28 21.80 -21.87
N ASN A 119 32.70 22.90 -22.32
CA ASN A 119 31.87 23.78 -21.51
C ASN A 119 30.43 23.75 -22.00
N CYS A 120 29.48 23.88 -21.09
CA CYS A 120 28.07 24.04 -21.42
C CYS A 120 27.87 25.26 -22.33
N LEU A 121 27.11 25.10 -23.42
CA LEU A 121 26.81 26.16 -24.37
C LEU A 121 26.10 27.36 -23.71
N THR A 122 25.16 27.09 -22.80
CA THR A 122 24.29 28.07 -22.16
C THR A 122 25.00 28.92 -21.10
N CYS A 123 25.78 28.30 -20.20
CA CYS A 123 26.36 28.99 -19.04
C CYS A 123 27.89 28.98 -18.99
N ASN A 124 28.54 28.42 -20.02
CA ASN A 124 29.99 28.27 -20.12
C ASN A 124 30.64 27.51 -18.95
N HIS A 125 29.85 26.76 -18.18
CA HIS A 125 30.34 25.95 -17.07
C HIS A 125 31.09 24.72 -17.59
N PRO A 126 32.26 24.36 -17.03
CA PRO A 126 33.01 23.21 -17.48
C PRO A 126 32.29 21.91 -17.12
N VAL A 127 31.88 21.12 -18.11
CA VAL A 127 31.12 19.88 -17.90
C VAL A 127 31.92 18.62 -18.23
N GLY A 128 32.99 18.74 -19.01
CA GLY A 128 33.80 17.58 -19.39
C GLY A 128 35.02 17.92 -20.23
N SER A 129 35.56 16.90 -20.90
CA SER A 129 36.67 17.03 -21.85
C SER A 129 36.63 15.96 -22.93
N ILE A 130 37.07 16.31 -24.14
CA ILE A 130 37.42 15.32 -25.16
C ILE A 130 38.78 14.72 -24.77
N ALA A 131 38.82 13.41 -24.65
CA ALA A 131 40.00 12.66 -24.27
C ALA A 131 40.23 11.49 -25.21
N ARG A 132 41.49 11.19 -25.50
CA ARG A 132 41.87 9.96 -26.19
C ARG A 132 41.83 8.81 -25.17
N VAL A 133 40.78 8.00 -25.26
CA VAL A 133 40.60 6.78 -24.46
C VAL A 133 40.91 5.59 -25.37
N PHE A 134 41.92 4.80 -24.97
CA PHE A 134 42.54 3.78 -25.82
C PHE A 134 43.03 4.39 -27.15
N SER A 135 42.33 4.12 -28.27
CA SER A 135 42.68 4.58 -29.62
C SER A 135 41.71 5.61 -30.21
N SER A 136 40.59 5.91 -29.54
CA SER A 136 39.54 6.81 -30.04
C SER A 136 39.38 8.04 -29.16
N ASP A 137 38.98 9.14 -29.77
CA ASP A 137 38.54 10.32 -29.01
C ASP A 137 37.14 10.07 -28.46
N LYS A 138 36.96 10.36 -27.17
CA LYS A 138 35.70 10.19 -26.44
C LYS A 138 35.41 11.43 -25.62
N ILE A 139 34.13 11.76 -25.51
CA ILE A 139 33.65 12.81 -24.61
C ILE A 139 33.60 12.22 -23.21
N LEU A 140 34.34 12.81 -22.27
CA LEU A 140 34.31 12.42 -20.86
C LEU A 140 33.65 13.51 -20.04
N PHE A 141 32.45 13.25 -19.55
CA PHE A 141 31.80 14.13 -18.60
C PHE A 141 32.39 13.93 -17.20
N SER A 142 32.61 15.05 -16.51
CA SER A 142 33.01 15.01 -15.11
C SER A 142 31.77 14.77 -14.25
N ALA A 143 31.72 13.65 -13.54
CA ALA A 143 30.59 13.29 -12.66
C ALA A 143 30.29 14.33 -11.56
N LYS A 144 31.21 15.28 -11.30
CA LYS A 144 31.01 16.42 -10.39
C LYS A 144 30.30 17.62 -11.04
N GLU A 145 30.28 17.68 -12.35
CA GLU A 145 29.89 18.87 -13.13
C GLU A 145 28.65 18.64 -14.01
N VAL A 146 28.14 17.39 -14.05
CA VAL A 146 26.93 17.00 -14.77
C VAL A 146 25.99 16.24 -13.84
N THR A 147 24.70 16.34 -14.11
CA THR A 147 23.64 15.63 -13.38
C THR A 147 22.71 14.96 -14.38
N ILE A 148 21.99 13.92 -13.95
CA ILE A 148 20.96 13.29 -14.77
C ILE A 148 19.61 13.82 -14.33
N LYS A 149 18.86 14.44 -15.25
CA LYS A 149 17.49 14.90 -15.06
C LYS A 149 16.54 13.79 -15.49
N MET A 150 15.71 13.30 -14.57
CA MET A 150 14.65 12.33 -14.86
C MET A 150 13.47 12.99 -15.58
N PRO A 151 12.58 12.21 -16.22
CA PRO A 151 11.33 12.70 -16.78
C PRO A 151 10.52 13.50 -15.76
N VAL A 152 9.69 14.43 -16.24
CA VAL A 152 8.93 15.36 -15.38
C VAL A 152 8.11 14.62 -14.31
N GLN A 153 7.55 13.46 -14.67
CA GLN A 153 6.72 12.60 -13.82
C GLN A 153 7.52 11.90 -12.70
N GLN A 154 8.84 11.70 -12.88
CA GLN A 154 9.68 10.91 -11.95
C GLN A 154 10.53 11.80 -11.03
N SER A 155 10.94 13.00 -11.47
CA SER A 155 11.58 14.09 -10.71
C SER A 155 12.47 13.71 -9.50
N PRO A 156 13.62 13.06 -9.73
CA PRO A 156 14.85 13.61 -9.14
C PRO A 156 15.92 13.99 -10.17
N MET A 157 16.88 14.84 -9.77
CA MET A 157 18.19 14.88 -10.41
C MET A 157 19.15 13.94 -9.68
N ILE A 158 19.85 13.10 -10.43
CA ILE A 158 20.86 12.20 -9.88
C ILE A 158 22.23 12.84 -10.10
N SER A 159 22.94 13.19 -9.02
CA SER A 159 24.35 13.53 -9.11
C SER A 159 25.18 12.27 -8.98
N LEU A 160 26.13 12.10 -9.90
CA LEU A 160 27.08 10.99 -9.89
C LEU A 160 28.33 11.31 -9.04
N SER A 161 28.35 12.46 -8.35
CA SER A 161 29.45 12.92 -7.52
C SER A 161 29.50 12.19 -6.16
N GLY A 162 30.61 11.49 -5.86
CA GLY A 162 30.89 10.98 -4.50
C GLY A 162 31.16 9.47 -4.37
N TYR A 163 31.08 8.69 -5.46
CA TYR A 163 31.17 7.23 -5.36
C TYR A 163 32.61 6.68 -5.43
N PRO A 164 33.01 5.72 -4.57
CA PRO A 164 34.30 5.04 -4.67
C PRO A 164 34.33 4.09 -5.87
N SER A 165 35.26 4.32 -6.79
CA SER A 165 35.43 3.63 -8.09
C SER A 165 35.77 2.12 -8.01
N SER A 166 35.76 1.53 -6.82
CA SER A 166 36.10 0.13 -6.56
C SER A 166 34.89 -0.81 -6.50
N MET A 167 33.66 -0.29 -6.35
CA MET A 167 32.46 -1.11 -6.10
C MET A 167 31.47 -1.21 -7.28
N LEU A 168 31.73 -0.59 -8.44
CA LEU A 168 30.82 -0.62 -9.59
C LEU A 168 31.21 -1.65 -10.65
N THR A 169 30.23 -2.45 -11.09
CA THR A 169 30.35 -3.45 -12.17
C THR A 169 29.39 -3.22 -13.34
N PHE A 170 28.62 -2.13 -13.34
CA PHE A 170 27.69 -1.79 -14.43
C PHE A 170 28.37 -1.01 -15.55
N SER A 171 27.81 -1.13 -16.76
CA SER A 171 28.34 -0.60 -18.02
C SER A 171 27.38 0.37 -18.72
N MET A 172 26.08 0.28 -18.42
CA MET A 172 25.02 1.08 -19.06
C MET A 172 24.10 1.75 -18.03
N TRP A 173 23.36 2.76 -18.49
CA TRP A 173 22.36 3.49 -17.69
C TRP A 173 21.26 2.57 -17.11
N THR A 174 20.75 1.64 -17.92
CA THR A 174 19.72 0.67 -17.51
C THR A 174 20.18 -0.25 -16.39
N GLU A 175 21.44 -0.70 -16.42
CA GLU A 175 22.03 -1.54 -15.37
C GLU A 175 22.20 -0.78 -14.05
N LEU A 176 22.53 0.52 -14.10
CA LEU A 176 22.59 1.38 -12.92
C LEU A 176 21.20 1.54 -12.27
N LEU A 177 20.14 1.72 -13.07
CA LEU A 177 18.77 1.81 -12.55
C LEU A 177 18.34 0.53 -11.81
N LEU A 178 18.56 -0.64 -12.44
CA LEU A 178 18.27 -1.95 -11.82
C LEU A 178 19.08 -2.18 -10.53
N MET A 179 20.33 -1.71 -10.50
CA MET A 179 21.15 -1.77 -9.29
C MET A 179 20.64 -0.82 -8.19
N LEU A 180 20.13 0.36 -8.54
CA LEU A 180 19.56 1.30 -7.57
C LEU A 180 18.26 0.79 -6.95
N GLU A 181 17.46 0.04 -7.71
CA GLU A 181 16.25 -0.64 -7.23
C GLU A 181 16.59 -1.79 -6.29
N SER A 182 17.61 -2.59 -6.64
CA SER A 182 18.01 -3.76 -5.85
C SER A 182 18.91 -3.46 -4.65
N GLN A 183 19.56 -2.29 -4.60
CA GLN A 183 20.53 -1.93 -3.55
C GLN A 183 20.19 -0.61 -2.84
N PRO A 184 19.44 -0.63 -1.73
CA PRO A 184 19.03 0.59 -1.02
C PRO A 184 20.20 1.40 -0.42
N ASN A 185 21.32 0.75 -0.09
CA ASN A 185 22.54 1.42 0.36
C ASN A 185 23.24 2.22 -0.74
N LEU A 186 23.05 1.82 -2.01
CA LEU A 186 23.59 2.54 -3.16
C LEU A 186 22.80 3.85 -3.37
N LYS A 187 21.48 3.79 -3.18
CA LYS A 187 20.56 4.92 -3.28
C LYS A 187 20.85 6.02 -2.25
N SER A 188 21.30 5.66 -1.03
CA SER A 188 21.63 6.62 0.03
C SER A 188 23.01 7.29 -0.14
N GLN A 189 23.94 6.63 -0.84
CA GLN A 189 25.30 7.14 -1.08
C GLN A 189 25.41 8.03 -2.32
N LEU A 190 24.56 7.82 -3.33
CA LEU A 190 24.43 8.77 -4.43
C LEU A 190 23.81 10.06 -3.90
N GLN A 191 24.45 11.21 -4.14
CA GLN A 191 23.85 12.51 -3.89
C GLN A 191 22.73 12.75 -4.92
N ILE A 192 21.59 12.08 -4.74
CA ILE A 192 20.35 12.37 -5.46
C ILE A 192 19.90 13.75 -4.95
N ARG A 193 20.36 14.81 -5.63
CA ARG A 193 19.88 16.16 -5.40
C ARG A 193 18.48 16.22 -5.96
N ARG A 194 17.50 16.02 -5.09
CA ARG A 194 16.11 16.34 -5.39
C ARG A 194 16.10 17.80 -5.83
N VAL A 195 15.65 18.07 -7.06
CA VAL A 195 15.12 19.40 -7.36
C VAL A 195 14.00 19.57 -6.35
N ASP A 196 14.01 20.70 -5.65
CA ASP A 196 13.23 21.01 -4.46
C ASP A 196 11.69 20.97 -4.64
N ASN A 197 11.15 20.24 -5.61
CA ASN A 197 9.72 20.07 -5.87
C ASN A 197 8.98 19.26 -4.78
N ILE A 198 9.68 18.65 -3.81
CA ILE A 198 9.03 18.12 -2.59
C ILE A 198 8.66 19.27 -1.61
N ARG A 199 9.16 20.49 -1.84
CA ARG A 199 8.80 21.71 -1.09
C ARG A 199 8.68 22.95 -1.99
N ASP A 200 8.20 22.80 -3.23
CA ASP A 200 7.73 23.96 -3.97
C ASP A 200 6.44 24.46 -3.32
N PHE A 201 6.59 25.35 -2.36
CA PHE A 201 5.53 26.23 -1.88
C PHE A 201 5.33 27.34 -2.93
N SER A 202 4.86 26.98 -4.14
CA SER A 202 4.32 27.99 -5.06
C SER A 202 2.98 28.48 -4.50
N VAL A 203 2.63 29.73 -4.80
CA VAL A 203 1.33 30.31 -4.42
C VAL A 203 0.20 29.44 -4.97
N GLU A 204 0.33 28.98 -6.21
CA GLU A 204 -0.61 28.09 -6.90
C GLU A 204 -0.80 26.74 -6.16
N LYS A 205 0.28 26.11 -5.70
CA LYS A 205 0.20 24.83 -4.95
C LYS A 205 -0.47 25.00 -3.58
N LYS A 206 -0.32 26.18 -2.96
CA LYS A 206 -1.01 26.54 -1.70
C LYS A 206 -2.49 26.82 -1.91
N GLU A 207 -2.83 27.52 -3.00
CA GLU A 207 -4.22 27.76 -3.42
C GLU A 207 -4.93 26.44 -3.73
N LEU A 208 -4.29 25.54 -4.51
CA LEU A 208 -4.82 24.21 -4.77
C LEU A 208 -5.02 23.41 -3.46
N ASN A 209 -4.08 23.48 -2.52
CA ASN A 209 -4.25 22.81 -1.21
C ASN A 209 -5.49 23.34 -0.47
N THR A 210 -5.71 24.66 -0.52
CA THR A 210 -6.88 25.28 0.11
C THR A 210 -8.17 24.86 -0.59
N GLN A 211 -8.18 24.79 -1.93
CA GLN A 211 -9.34 24.27 -2.68
C GLN A 211 -9.66 22.82 -2.31
N LEU A 212 -8.64 21.96 -2.22
CA LEU A 212 -8.82 20.56 -1.77
C LEU A 212 -9.40 20.49 -0.36
N LEU A 213 -8.93 21.32 0.58
CA LEU A 213 -9.45 21.36 1.94
C LEU A 213 -10.91 21.85 2.01
N LEU A 214 -11.28 22.80 1.14
CA LEU A 214 -12.59 23.43 1.10
C LEU A 214 -13.63 22.66 0.27
N ALA A 215 -13.25 21.59 -0.42
CA ALA A 215 -14.18 20.78 -1.20
C ALA A 215 -15.37 20.29 -0.34
N SER A 216 -16.59 20.50 -0.84
CA SER A 216 -17.85 20.25 -0.14
C SER A 216 -18.23 18.76 -0.05
N ASP A 217 -17.89 18.00 -1.10
CA ASP A 217 -18.31 16.61 -1.29
C ASP A 217 -17.21 15.82 -2.02
N LEU A 218 -17.28 14.48 -1.93
CA LEU A 218 -16.24 13.60 -2.45
C LEU A 218 -16.07 13.72 -3.96
N ARG A 219 -17.18 13.91 -4.70
CA ARG A 219 -17.16 14.02 -6.16
C ARG A 219 -16.43 15.28 -6.62
N SER A 220 -16.74 16.42 -6.00
CA SER A 220 -16.07 17.70 -6.29
C SER A 220 -14.57 17.64 -5.97
N LEU A 221 -14.20 17.03 -4.83
CA LEU A 221 -12.80 16.83 -4.47
C LEU A 221 -12.05 16.01 -5.51
N LEU A 222 -12.58 14.84 -5.89
CA LEU A 222 -11.91 13.95 -6.82
C LEU A 222 -11.87 14.50 -8.26
N LYS A 223 -12.79 15.41 -8.61
CA LYS A 223 -12.71 16.17 -9.86
C LYS A 223 -11.53 17.14 -9.87
N LEU A 224 -11.33 17.89 -8.79
CA LEU A 224 -10.16 18.77 -8.65
C LEU A 224 -8.84 17.97 -8.71
N VAL A 225 -8.82 16.78 -8.10
CA VAL A 225 -7.66 15.88 -8.16
C VAL A 225 -7.39 15.42 -9.59
N ASP A 226 -8.40 14.98 -10.33
CA ASP A 226 -8.23 14.49 -11.71
C ASP A 226 -7.77 15.61 -12.66
N GLU A 227 -8.27 16.84 -12.48
CA GLU A 227 -7.88 18.02 -13.27
C GLU A 227 -6.42 18.45 -13.03
N HIS A 228 -5.91 18.29 -11.80
CA HIS A 228 -4.58 18.79 -11.41
C HIS A 228 -3.57 17.68 -11.05
N LEU A 229 -3.88 16.40 -11.30
CA LEU A 229 -3.11 15.26 -10.79
C LEU A 229 -1.61 15.35 -11.10
N ASN A 230 -1.28 15.77 -12.33
CA ASN A 230 0.10 15.88 -12.82
C ASN A 230 0.89 17.04 -12.18
N GLU A 231 0.19 18.01 -11.58
CA GLU A 231 0.77 19.24 -11.00
C GLU A 231 0.86 19.15 -9.46
N MET A 232 0.16 18.18 -8.86
CA MET A 232 0.08 18.00 -7.42
C MET A 232 1.41 17.53 -6.82
N ASN A 233 1.83 18.20 -5.75
CA ASN A 233 2.96 17.71 -4.94
C ASN A 233 2.49 16.71 -3.88
N ALA A 234 3.44 16.10 -3.16
CA ALA A 234 3.15 15.15 -2.09
C ALA A 234 2.20 15.70 -1.00
N VAL A 235 2.27 16.99 -0.69
CA VAL A 235 1.39 17.61 0.31
C VAL A 235 -0.04 17.72 -0.22
N ASN A 236 -0.23 18.12 -1.47
CA ASN A 236 -1.54 18.17 -2.11
C ASN A 236 -2.20 16.78 -2.17
N LEU A 237 -1.45 15.75 -2.56
CA LEU A 237 -1.94 14.36 -2.64
C LEU A 237 -2.39 13.86 -1.25
N MET A 238 -1.57 14.10 -0.22
CA MET A 238 -1.89 13.73 1.15
C MET A 238 -3.11 14.49 1.70
N THR A 239 -3.21 15.79 1.43
CA THR A 239 -4.40 16.59 1.77
C THR A 239 -5.64 16.02 1.10
N ALA A 240 -5.57 15.71 -0.19
CA ALA A 240 -6.68 15.16 -0.95
C ALA A 240 -7.14 13.82 -0.37
N LEU A 241 -6.22 12.89 -0.10
CA LEU A 241 -6.55 11.59 0.48
C LEU A 241 -7.19 11.73 1.87
N HIS A 242 -6.60 12.56 2.73
CA HIS A 242 -7.14 12.82 4.05
C HIS A 242 -8.56 13.41 3.97
N ARG A 243 -8.78 14.40 3.10
CA ARG A 243 -10.10 15.01 2.90
C ARG A 243 -11.12 14.01 2.34
N ALA A 244 -10.72 13.17 1.38
CA ALA A 244 -11.57 12.11 0.84
C ALA A 244 -12.05 11.17 1.94
N GLY A 245 -11.15 10.76 2.85
CA GLY A 245 -11.52 9.93 4.00
C GLY A 245 -12.50 10.61 4.96
N VAL A 246 -12.35 11.92 5.21
CA VAL A 246 -13.28 12.70 6.04
C VAL A 246 -14.67 12.80 5.39
N LEU A 247 -14.72 13.10 4.09
CA LEU A 247 -15.96 13.24 3.33
C LEU A 247 -16.71 11.90 3.24
N LYS A 248 -16.01 10.78 2.99
CA LYS A 248 -16.62 9.45 2.96
C LYS A 248 -17.27 9.06 4.29
N ILE A 249 -16.68 9.46 5.43
CA ILE A 249 -17.31 9.27 6.75
C ILE A 249 -18.53 10.17 6.93
N ALA A 250 -18.46 11.43 6.50
CA ALA A 250 -19.58 12.35 6.59
C ALA A 250 -20.79 11.86 5.77
N GLU A 251 -20.56 11.36 4.56
CA GLU A 251 -21.57 10.73 3.71
C GLU A 251 -22.20 9.52 4.40
N LYS A 252 -21.40 8.60 4.96
CA LYS A 252 -21.91 7.45 5.73
C LYS A 252 -22.80 7.88 6.89
N LYS A 253 -22.36 8.88 7.69
CA LYS A 253 -23.15 9.40 8.82
C LYS A 253 -24.48 10.01 8.38
N SER A 254 -24.48 10.76 7.28
CA SER A 254 -25.70 11.37 6.72
C SER A 254 -26.71 10.31 6.26
N VAL A 255 -26.25 9.22 5.65
CA VAL A 255 -27.11 8.09 5.25
C VAL A 255 -27.73 7.41 6.46
N THR A 256 -26.95 7.14 7.52
CA THR A 256 -27.46 6.52 8.76
C THR A 256 -28.39 7.40 9.60
N GLN A 257 -28.38 8.73 9.40
CA GLN A 257 -29.24 9.67 10.14
C GLN A 257 -30.61 9.89 9.49
N LYS A 258 -30.84 9.41 8.25
CA LYS A 258 -32.17 9.43 7.68
C LYS A 258 -33.04 8.42 8.45
N PRO A 259 -34.13 8.85 9.10
CA PRO A 259 -34.99 7.94 9.85
C PRO A 259 -35.56 6.92 8.87
N THR A 260 -35.23 5.65 9.05
CA THR A 260 -35.96 4.56 8.42
C THR A 260 -37.43 4.70 8.84
N PRO A 261 -38.39 4.76 7.89
CA PRO A 261 -39.79 4.81 8.24
C PRO A 261 -40.11 3.58 9.10
N ARG A 262 -40.50 3.81 10.36
CA ARG A 262 -40.98 2.76 11.25
C ARG A 262 -42.32 2.27 10.74
N PHE A 263 -42.33 1.27 9.87
CA PHE A 263 -43.55 0.57 9.53
C PHE A 263 -43.95 -0.33 10.70
N HIS A 264 -44.78 0.21 11.59
CA HIS A 264 -45.56 -0.58 12.55
C HIS A 264 -46.90 -0.93 11.93
N VAL A 265 -46.96 -1.98 11.11
CA VAL A 265 -48.26 -2.62 10.77
C VAL A 265 -48.06 -4.12 10.59
N LYS A 266 -48.77 -4.91 11.41
CA LYS A 266 -49.10 -6.31 11.10
C LYS A 266 -50.09 -6.29 9.93
N SER A 267 -49.65 -6.61 8.73
CA SER A 267 -50.50 -6.72 7.55
C SER A 267 -50.45 -8.16 7.04
N GLU A 268 -51.61 -8.77 6.82
CA GLU A 268 -51.79 -10.16 6.33
C GLU A 268 -51.91 -10.22 4.79
N ALA A 269 -51.41 -9.22 4.07
CA ALA A 269 -51.38 -9.24 2.60
C ALA A 269 -50.14 -10.00 2.11
N PRO A 270 -50.18 -10.68 0.94
CA PRO A 270 -49.00 -11.32 0.37
C PRO A 270 -47.94 -10.25 0.18
N GLU A 271 -46.86 -10.33 0.97
CA GLU A 271 -45.89 -9.25 1.10
C GLU A 271 -45.16 -8.95 -0.22
N ASP A 272 -45.18 -9.87 -1.19
CA ASP A 272 -44.55 -9.72 -2.51
C ASP A 272 -45.04 -8.50 -3.32
N ASP A 273 -46.35 -8.17 -3.28
CA ASP A 273 -46.91 -7.08 -4.10
C ASP A 273 -46.78 -5.69 -3.42
N LEU A 274 -46.41 -5.64 -2.14
CA LEU A 274 -46.18 -4.39 -1.39
C LEU A 274 -44.68 -4.07 -1.23
N LEU A 275 -43.80 -4.99 -1.61
CA LEU A 275 -42.33 -4.83 -1.60
C LEU A 275 -41.78 -4.02 -2.80
N ASP A 276 -42.64 -3.65 -3.76
CA ASP A 276 -42.31 -2.78 -4.89
C ASP A 276 -42.29 -1.28 -4.54
N PHE A 277 -42.69 -0.91 -3.32
CA PHE A 277 -42.57 0.46 -2.83
C PHE A 277 -41.20 0.73 -2.18
N ASP A 278 -40.12 0.54 -2.95
CA ASP A 278 -38.89 1.26 -2.67
C ASP A 278 -39.19 2.75 -2.83
N SER A 279 -39.25 3.44 -1.69
CA SER A 279 -39.37 4.89 -1.58
C SER A 279 -38.06 5.60 -1.96
N HIS A 280 -37.54 5.22 -3.13
CA HIS A 280 -36.66 5.99 -4.01
C HIS A 280 -37.19 5.87 -5.46
N VAL A 281 -38.49 6.14 -5.62
CA VAL A 281 -39.11 6.46 -6.90
C VAL A 281 -38.23 7.52 -7.60
N LEU A 282 -37.59 7.12 -8.72
CA LEU A 282 -36.84 7.92 -9.70
C LEU A 282 -35.32 8.18 -9.48
N LEU A 283 -34.53 7.16 -9.14
CA LEU A 283 -33.11 7.15 -9.53
C LEU A 283 -32.85 5.94 -10.42
N ASN A 284 -32.48 6.18 -11.69
CA ASN A 284 -32.00 5.12 -12.58
C ASN A 284 -30.80 4.42 -11.89
N PRO A 285 -30.94 3.17 -11.40
CA PRO A 285 -29.89 2.51 -10.64
C PRO A 285 -28.61 2.38 -11.44
N ALA A 286 -28.72 2.22 -12.77
CA ALA A 286 -27.57 2.20 -13.68
C ALA A 286 -26.82 3.54 -13.69
N ALA A 287 -27.53 4.68 -13.62
CA ALA A 287 -26.90 5.99 -13.56
C ALA A 287 -26.20 6.25 -12.22
N VAL A 288 -26.79 5.81 -11.10
CA VAL A 288 -26.16 5.91 -9.77
C VAL A 288 -24.92 5.03 -9.69
N ASN A 289 -25.01 3.80 -10.20
CA ASN A 289 -23.87 2.88 -10.25
C ASN A 289 -22.73 3.42 -11.12
N ALA A 290 -23.04 3.96 -12.30
CA ALA A 290 -22.03 4.57 -13.18
C ALA A 290 -21.31 5.75 -12.51
N VAL A 291 -22.03 6.60 -11.77
CA VAL A 291 -21.43 7.71 -11.01
C VAL A 291 -20.52 7.19 -9.89
N ASN A 292 -20.95 6.15 -9.17
CA ASN A 292 -20.13 5.55 -8.11
C ASN A 292 -18.88 4.86 -8.65
N GLU A 293 -18.98 4.19 -9.81
CA GLU A 293 -17.84 3.61 -10.53
C GLU A 293 -16.84 4.69 -10.96
N GLU A 294 -17.33 5.82 -11.51
CA GLU A 294 -16.49 6.95 -11.88
C GLU A 294 -15.78 7.56 -10.66
N ILE A 295 -16.48 7.75 -9.54
CA ILE A 295 -15.91 8.23 -8.28
C ILE A 295 -14.84 7.27 -7.77
N ASN A 296 -15.11 5.96 -7.78
CA ASN A 296 -14.14 4.95 -7.38
C ASN A 296 -12.90 4.96 -8.28
N HIS A 297 -13.07 5.04 -9.60
CA HIS A 297 -11.95 5.12 -10.55
C HIS A 297 -11.05 6.34 -10.28
N ARG A 298 -11.65 7.52 -10.04
CA ARG A 298 -10.89 8.73 -9.69
C ARG A 298 -10.18 8.62 -8.34
N LEU A 299 -10.81 7.95 -7.36
CA LEU A 299 -10.18 7.67 -6.07
C LEU A 299 -8.95 6.79 -6.26
N TRP A 300 -9.01 5.75 -7.11
CA TRP A 300 -7.88 4.87 -7.35
C TRP A 300 -6.72 5.55 -8.06
N LYS A 301 -6.98 6.45 -9.03
CA LYS A 301 -5.92 7.30 -9.59
C LYS A 301 -5.15 8.09 -8.51
N LEU A 302 -5.86 8.62 -7.52
CA LEU A 302 -5.23 9.31 -6.39
C LEU A 302 -4.38 8.34 -5.55
N VAL A 303 -4.88 7.12 -5.30
CA VAL A 303 -4.13 6.08 -4.58
C VAL A 303 -2.87 5.67 -5.33
N ASP A 304 -2.94 5.48 -6.65
CA ASP A 304 -1.81 5.14 -7.50
C ASP A 304 -0.75 6.25 -7.50
N ALA A 305 -1.18 7.52 -7.58
CA ALA A 305 -0.27 8.65 -7.47
C ALA A 305 0.44 8.71 -6.10
N ILE A 306 -0.27 8.38 -5.02
CA ILE A 306 0.31 8.30 -3.67
C ILE A 306 1.29 7.13 -3.56
N GLU A 307 0.92 5.96 -4.07
CA GLU A 307 1.79 4.78 -4.09
C GLU A 307 3.08 5.06 -4.84
N SER A 308 2.99 5.65 -6.03
CA SER A 308 4.12 6.08 -6.84
C SER A 308 5.03 7.02 -6.03
N VAL A 309 4.47 8.11 -5.49
CA VAL A 309 5.22 9.10 -4.71
C VAL A 309 5.88 8.48 -3.47
N MET A 310 5.21 7.54 -2.80
CA MET A 310 5.78 6.79 -1.68
C MET A 310 6.92 5.87 -2.13
N ALA A 311 6.74 5.09 -3.19
CA ALA A 311 7.77 4.20 -3.74
C ALA A 311 9.06 4.95 -4.10
N PHE A 312 8.93 6.16 -4.65
CA PHE A 312 10.08 7.02 -4.95
C PHE A 312 10.70 7.65 -3.70
N SER A 313 9.89 8.01 -2.69
CA SER A 313 10.36 8.70 -1.50
C SER A 313 9.62 8.37 -0.19
N GLY A 314 10.35 7.76 0.75
CA GLY A 314 9.94 7.68 2.16
C GLY A 314 9.80 9.04 2.86
N SER A 315 10.30 10.14 2.27
CA SER A 315 10.16 11.49 2.86
C SER A 315 8.72 12.00 2.93
N VAL A 316 7.80 11.36 2.20
CA VAL A 316 6.39 11.75 2.18
C VAL A 316 5.78 11.59 3.57
N VAL A 317 6.26 10.61 4.34
CA VAL A 317 5.88 10.30 5.72
C VAL A 317 7.00 10.63 6.72
N GLU A 318 7.75 11.70 6.45
CA GLU A 318 8.88 12.16 7.28
C GLU A 318 8.52 12.59 8.71
N SER A 319 7.24 12.81 9.01
CA SER A 319 6.79 13.15 10.36
C SER A 319 5.77 12.15 10.87
N ALA A 320 5.77 11.96 12.20
CA ALA A 320 4.78 11.17 12.92
C ALA A 320 3.35 11.53 12.50
N VAL A 321 3.03 12.83 12.50
CA VAL A 321 1.73 13.38 12.10
C VAL A 321 1.33 13.00 10.67
N ARG A 322 2.27 13.03 9.71
CA ARG A 322 1.95 12.67 8.32
C ARG A 322 1.71 11.16 8.17
N LEU A 323 2.51 10.36 8.86
CA LEU A 323 2.36 8.90 8.90
C LEU A 323 1.01 8.49 9.51
N THR A 324 0.65 9.08 10.65
CA THR A 324 -0.61 8.78 11.35
C THR A 324 -1.82 9.27 10.58
N ASN A 325 -1.75 10.46 9.96
CA ASN A 325 -2.81 10.96 9.09
C ASN A 325 -2.98 10.09 7.84
N LEU A 326 -1.90 9.57 7.26
CA LEU A 326 -1.96 8.63 6.14
C LEU A 326 -2.68 7.34 6.57
N ALA A 327 -2.21 6.71 7.65
CA ALA A 327 -2.80 5.48 8.17
C ALA A 327 -4.29 5.65 8.49
N ALA A 328 -4.65 6.78 9.14
CA ALA A 328 -6.04 7.12 9.40
C ALA A 328 -6.85 7.33 8.11
N ALA A 329 -6.33 8.04 7.11
CA ALA A 329 -7.03 8.26 5.85
C ALA A 329 -7.29 6.94 5.11
N MET A 330 -6.28 6.08 5.01
CA MET A 330 -6.40 4.74 4.42
C MET A 330 -7.46 3.91 5.14
N TRP A 331 -7.48 3.96 6.47
CA TRP A 331 -8.47 3.24 7.28
C TRP A 331 -9.89 3.73 7.01
N ARG A 332 -10.13 5.04 6.99
CA ARG A 332 -11.46 5.61 6.71
C ARG A 332 -11.97 5.26 5.31
N LEU A 333 -11.05 5.08 4.37
CA LEU A 333 -11.37 4.75 2.98
C LEU A 333 -11.50 3.24 2.73
N ASN A 334 -11.12 2.39 3.70
CA ASN A 334 -10.96 0.92 3.59
C ASN A 334 -9.92 0.51 2.52
N ILE A 335 -8.86 1.29 2.31
CA ILE A 335 -7.87 0.98 1.27
C ILE A 335 -6.76 0.09 1.85
N GLY A 336 -6.69 -1.16 1.39
CA GLY A 336 -5.71 -2.16 1.84
C GLY A 336 -4.53 -2.37 0.89
N ARG A 337 -4.05 -1.34 0.18
CA ARG A 337 -2.99 -1.48 -0.85
C ARG A 337 -1.68 -1.99 -0.20
N PRO A 338 -1.19 -3.19 -0.55
CA PRO A 338 -0.11 -3.86 0.20
C PRO A 338 1.20 -3.07 0.24
N ASN A 339 1.58 -2.47 -0.88
CA ASN A 339 2.81 -1.68 -0.98
C ASN A 339 2.77 -0.43 -0.10
N ILE A 340 1.64 0.27 -0.06
CA ILE A 340 1.45 1.43 0.83
C ILE A 340 1.52 0.98 2.29
N LEU A 341 0.79 -0.09 2.66
CA LEU A 341 0.78 -0.61 4.04
C LEU A 341 2.18 -1.04 4.49
N ARG A 342 2.92 -1.76 3.65
CA ARG A 342 4.30 -2.18 3.93
C ARG A 342 5.23 -0.99 4.12
N MET A 343 5.05 0.08 3.35
CA MET A 343 5.83 1.31 3.51
C MET A 343 5.48 2.06 4.80
N ILE A 344 4.20 2.17 5.14
CA ILE A 344 3.75 2.73 6.42
C ILE A 344 4.36 1.93 7.58
N ALA A 345 4.28 0.60 7.53
CA ALA A 345 4.83 -0.28 8.55
C ALA A 345 6.35 -0.10 8.72
N ARG A 346 7.11 -0.10 7.61
CA ARG A 346 8.57 0.13 7.65
C ARG A 346 8.93 1.47 8.28
N GLN A 347 8.22 2.54 7.93
CA GLN A 347 8.49 3.88 8.46
C GLN A 347 8.07 4.00 9.93
N ALA A 348 6.98 3.35 10.34
CA ALA A 348 6.57 3.27 11.74
C ALA A 348 7.61 2.51 12.57
N MET A 349 8.01 1.31 12.14
CA MET A 349 9.02 0.50 12.83
C MET A 349 10.35 1.23 12.98
N TYR A 350 10.83 1.90 11.93
CA TYR A 350 12.05 2.70 12.00
C TYR A 350 11.99 3.78 13.10
N ARG A 351 10.80 4.39 13.30
CA ARG A 351 10.59 5.44 14.30
C ARG A 351 10.39 4.91 15.71
N MET A 352 9.76 3.75 15.85
CA MET A 352 9.56 3.09 17.14
C MET A 352 10.85 2.49 17.68
N LYS A 353 11.68 1.92 16.80
CA LYS A 353 12.97 1.29 17.15
C LYS A 353 14.15 2.27 17.21
N ALA A 354 13.92 3.57 17.08
CA ALA A 354 14.96 4.58 17.28
C ALA A 354 15.38 4.65 18.75
N GLU A 355 16.62 5.05 19.05
CA GLU A 355 17.13 5.18 20.44
C GLU A 355 16.19 6.01 21.33
N THR A 356 15.58 7.03 20.74
CA THR A 356 14.42 7.73 21.30
C THR A 356 13.23 7.51 20.36
N PRO A 357 12.17 6.81 20.81
CA PRO A 357 10.99 6.60 20.00
C PRO A 357 10.41 7.92 19.49
N LEU A 358 10.26 8.03 18.16
CA LEU A 358 9.74 9.23 17.50
C LEU A 358 8.21 9.19 17.30
N LEU A 359 7.57 8.11 17.75
CA LEU A 359 6.12 7.96 17.84
C LEU A 359 5.75 7.79 19.31
N ASN A 360 4.70 8.47 19.76
CA ASN A 360 4.12 8.19 21.07
C ASN A 360 3.24 6.93 21.04
N ALA A 361 2.85 6.43 22.21
CA ALA A 361 2.04 5.21 22.37
C ALA A 361 0.74 5.24 21.55
N HIS A 362 0.03 6.37 21.55
CA HIS A 362 -1.21 6.54 20.79
C HIS A 362 -0.98 6.48 19.27
N GLU A 363 0.05 7.16 18.77
CA GLU A 363 0.41 7.14 17.35
C GLU A 363 0.86 5.75 16.88
N ALA A 364 1.67 5.05 17.69
CA ALA A 364 2.10 3.68 17.44
C ALA A 364 0.90 2.72 17.36
N SER A 365 0.02 2.76 18.36
CA SER A 365 -1.21 1.96 18.40
C SER A 365 -2.11 2.22 17.20
N LEU A 366 -2.33 3.50 16.83
CA LEU A 366 -3.18 3.86 15.69
C LEU A 366 -2.63 3.31 14.38
N VAL A 367 -1.33 3.49 14.12
CA VAL A 367 -0.71 3.06 12.87
C VAL A 367 -0.72 1.53 12.77
N ALA A 368 -0.33 0.83 13.83
CA ALA A 368 -0.34 -0.63 13.86
C ALA A 368 -1.76 -1.20 13.70
N SER A 369 -2.75 -0.60 14.39
CA SER A 369 -4.15 -1.01 14.29
C SER A 369 -4.75 -0.78 12.90
N ALA A 370 -4.39 0.34 12.25
CA ALA A 370 -4.82 0.62 10.88
C ALA A 370 -4.25 -0.42 9.90
N VAL A 371 -2.95 -0.74 10.00
CA VAL A 371 -2.31 -1.76 9.15
C VAL A 371 -2.94 -3.13 9.39
N ALA A 372 -3.12 -3.55 10.64
CA ALA A 372 -3.76 -4.83 10.98
C ALA A 372 -5.20 -4.91 10.45
N SER A 373 -5.97 -3.83 10.52
CA SER A 373 -7.38 -3.77 10.07
C SER A 373 -7.54 -3.76 8.54
N LEU A 374 -6.55 -3.23 7.82
CA LEU A 374 -6.60 -3.05 6.35
C LEU A 374 -5.86 -4.14 5.58
N SER A 375 -5.09 -4.98 6.26
CA SER A 375 -4.42 -6.11 5.63
C SER A 375 -5.46 -7.17 5.25
N SER A 376 -5.35 -7.76 4.05
CA SER A 376 -6.18 -8.91 3.66
C SER A 376 -5.75 -10.18 4.41
N LYS A 377 -6.56 -11.25 4.36
CA LYS A 377 -6.25 -12.53 5.01
C LYS A 377 -4.84 -13.02 4.66
N GLU A 378 -4.47 -12.97 3.38
CA GLU A 378 -3.13 -13.35 2.90
C GLU A 378 -1.99 -12.51 3.50
N ILE A 379 -2.20 -11.19 3.61
CA ILE A 379 -1.15 -10.26 4.06
C ILE A 379 -0.97 -10.29 5.57
N ARG A 380 -2.01 -10.60 6.33
CA ARG A 380 -1.97 -10.57 7.81
C ARG A 380 -0.98 -11.55 8.41
N GLN A 381 -0.69 -12.65 7.70
CA GLN A 381 0.26 -13.67 8.14
C GLN A 381 1.72 -13.33 7.81
N GLU A 382 1.95 -12.19 7.15
CA GLU A 382 3.31 -11.77 6.82
C GLU A 382 4.08 -11.31 8.06
N PRO A 383 5.36 -11.72 8.23
CA PRO A 383 6.16 -11.40 9.42
C PRO A 383 6.26 -9.91 9.75
N TRP A 384 6.27 -9.05 8.72
CA TRP A 384 6.39 -7.61 8.92
C TRP A 384 5.16 -6.98 9.59
N VAL A 385 3.99 -7.64 9.54
CA VAL A 385 2.78 -7.20 10.26
C VAL A 385 2.93 -7.49 11.75
N PHE A 386 3.45 -8.68 12.10
CA PHE A 386 3.74 -9.07 13.48
C PHE A 386 4.83 -8.17 14.08
N ASP A 387 5.94 -7.98 13.36
CA ASP A 387 7.03 -7.08 13.77
C ASP A 387 6.55 -5.65 14.07
N LEU A 388 5.57 -5.16 13.30
CA LEU A 388 4.97 -3.84 13.51
C LEU A 388 4.14 -3.80 14.79
N LEU A 389 3.31 -4.81 15.03
CA LEU A 389 2.47 -4.91 16.21
C LEU A 389 3.30 -5.07 17.48
N ASP A 390 4.33 -5.91 17.45
CA ASP A 390 5.25 -6.10 18.58
C ASP A 390 6.03 -4.82 18.88
N ALA A 391 6.56 -4.13 17.85
CA ALA A 391 7.21 -2.83 18.05
C ALA A 391 6.26 -1.76 18.60
N ALA A 392 4.97 -1.78 18.25
CA ALA A 392 3.98 -0.88 18.82
C ALA A 392 3.66 -1.24 20.27
N ALA A 393 3.61 -2.53 20.61
CA ALA A 393 3.41 -3.01 21.97
C ALA A 393 4.56 -2.57 22.88
N ASP A 394 5.81 -2.69 22.44
CA ASP A 394 6.99 -2.23 23.18
C ASP A 394 6.91 -0.74 23.53
N VAL A 395 6.49 0.10 22.58
CA VAL A 395 6.31 1.55 22.80
C VAL A 395 5.18 1.83 23.79
N VAL A 396 4.07 1.09 23.72
CA VAL A 396 2.94 1.24 24.65
C VAL A 396 3.30 0.77 26.06
N LEU A 397 4.07 -0.32 26.18
CA LEU A 397 4.52 -0.87 27.46
C LEU A 397 5.55 0.04 28.15
N ALA A 398 6.38 0.73 27.38
CA ALA A 398 7.32 1.73 27.90
C ALA A 398 6.64 3.02 28.41
N ASP A 399 5.39 3.28 28.02
CA ASP A 399 4.62 4.45 28.44
C ASP A 399 3.68 4.12 29.62
N GLU A 400 4.12 4.41 30.85
CA GLU A 400 3.29 4.23 32.06
C GLU A 400 1.95 4.99 31.99
N ALA A 401 1.87 6.08 31.20
CA ALA A 401 0.63 6.83 31.01
C ALA A 401 -0.42 6.01 30.22
N ALA A 402 0.00 5.01 29.45
CA ALA A 402 -0.89 4.17 28.66
C ALA A 402 -1.83 3.32 29.53
N PHE A 403 -1.39 2.91 30.72
CA PHE A 403 -2.13 2.04 31.63
C PHE A 403 -2.63 2.74 32.91
N SER A 404 -2.33 4.02 33.10
CA SER A 404 -2.73 4.78 34.30
C SER A 404 -3.99 5.63 34.10
N ALA A 405 -4.34 5.99 32.86
CA ALA A 405 -5.53 6.78 32.55
C ALA A 405 -6.57 5.99 31.76
N THR A 406 -7.85 6.13 32.15
CA THR A 406 -8.99 5.48 31.47
C THR A 406 -9.04 5.84 29.97
N ASP A 407 -8.76 7.09 29.60
CA ASP A 407 -8.76 7.52 28.20
C ASP A 407 -7.66 6.82 27.38
N SER A 408 -6.49 6.62 27.98
CA SER A 408 -5.38 5.92 27.34
C SER A 408 -5.68 4.44 27.09
N ILE A 409 -6.35 3.74 28.03
CA ILE A 409 -6.72 2.33 27.80
C ILE A 409 -7.74 2.19 26.66
N TRP A 410 -8.66 3.15 26.52
CA TRP A 410 -9.65 3.18 25.43
C TRP A 410 -9.03 3.43 24.06
N ASP A 411 -8.16 4.43 23.97
CA ASP A 411 -7.67 4.95 22.69
C ASP A 411 -6.35 4.31 22.24
N VAL A 412 -5.61 3.68 23.16
CA VAL A 412 -4.27 3.12 22.90
C VAL A 412 -4.23 1.62 23.08
N VAL A 413 -4.52 1.11 24.28
CA VAL A 413 -4.28 -0.31 24.63
C VAL A 413 -5.30 -1.23 23.97
N LEU A 414 -6.60 -0.95 24.09
CA LEU A 414 -7.63 -1.83 23.55
C LEU A 414 -7.62 -1.94 22.01
N PRO A 415 -7.41 -0.85 21.23
CA PRO A 415 -7.28 -0.95 19.78
C PRO A 415 -6.08 -1.82 19.36
N LEU A 416 -4.93 -1.65 20.01
CA LEU A 416 -3.73 -2.44 19.73
C LEU A 416 -3.96 -3.91 20.09
N LEU A 417 -4.50 -4.19 21.27
CA LEU A 417 -4.79 -5.55 21.71
C LEU A 417 -5.79 -6.26 20.80
N ARG A 418 -6.81 -5.54 20.32
CA ARG A 418 -7.75 -6.08 19.32
C ARG A 418 -7.06 -6.40 17.99
N SER A 419 -6.06 -5.62 17.62
CA SER A 419 -5.31 -5.80 16.37
C SER A 419 -4.48 -7.08 16.38
N PHE A 420 -3.91 -7.46 17.53
CA PHE A 420 -3.30 -8.78 17.71
C PHE A 420 -4.29 -9.91 17.44
N ALA A 421 -5.48 -9.87 18.06
CA ALA A 421 -6.53 -10.84 17.80
C ALA A 421 -6.94 -10.85 16.31
N MET A 422 -7.08 -9.70 15.65
CA MET A 422 -7.46 -9.64 14.23
C MET A 422 -6.47 -10.32 13.28
N VAL A 423 -5.17 -10.32 13.61
CA VAL A 423 -4.15 -10.98 12.77
C VAL A 423 -3.81 -12.40 13.21
N GLY A 424 -4.36 -12.87 14.34
CA GLY A 424 -4.04 -14.17 14.92
C GLY A 424 -2.69 -14.23 15.63
N HIS A 425 -2.14 -13.09 16.04
CA HIS A 425 -0.88 -12.98 16.78
C HIS A 425 -1.12 -12.68 18.26
N PHE A 426 -0.11 -12.83 19.11
CA PHE A 426 -0.25 -12.62 20.55
C PHE A 426 0.96 -11.98 21.21
N HIS A 427 0.68 -10.96 22.01
CA HIS A 427 1.67 -10.32 22.87
C HIS A 427 1.32 -10.53 24.35
N GLU A 428 2.15 -11.31 25.05
CA GLU A 428 1.89 -11.79 26.41
C GLU A 428 1.76 -10.65 27.41
N GLU A 429 2.77 -9.78 27.49
CA GLU A 429 2.84 -8.74 28.53
C GLU A 429 1.75 -7.67 28.39
N LEU A 430 1.54 -7.15 27.16
CA LEU A 430 0.45 -6.25 26.82
C LEU A 430 -0.91 -6.83 27.21
N SER A 431 -1.15 -8.11 26.88
CA SER A 431 -2.40 -8.80 27.20
C SER A 431 -2.58 -8.93 28.72
N ARG A 432 -1.55 -9.40 29.43
CA ARG A 432 -1.59 -9.57 30.89
C ARG A 432 -1.94 -8.27 31.59
N LEU A 433 -1.23 -7.18 31.28
CA LEU A 433 -1.46 -5.87 31.89
C LEU A 433 -2.83 -5.30 31.54
N ALA A 434 -3.28 -5.46 30.29
CA ALA A 434 -4.61 -5.00 29.88
C ALA A 434 -5.72 -5.73 30.66
N PHE A 435 -5.68 -7.06 30.75
CA PHE A 435 -6.69 -7.83 31.48
C PHE A 435 -6.61 -7.63 32.99
N GLU A 436 -5.41 -7.45 33.56
CA GLU A 436 -5.25 -7.06 34.98
C GLU A 436 -6.02 -5.75 35.28
N ARG A 437 -5.83 -4.73 34.44
CA ARG A 437 -6.49 -3.42 34.59
C ARG A 437 -8.00 -3.45 34.34
N VAL A 438 -8.44 -4.18 33.32
CA VAL A 438 -9.88 -4.33 33.04
C VAL A 438 -10.57 -5.11 34.17
N ASN A 439 -9.94 -6.14 34.72
CA ASN A 439 -10.53 -6.95 35.78
C ASN A 439 -10.63 -6.23 37.13
N VAL A 440 -9.79 -5.23 37.41
CA VAL A 440 -9.96 -4.36 38.60
C VAL A 440 -11.02 -3.28 38.40
N GLY A 441 -11.57 -3.13 37.18
CA GLY A 441 -12.68 -2.23 36.88
C GLY A 441 -12.27 -0.85 36.35
N MET A 442 -11.05 -0.71 35.81
CA MET A 442 -10.52 0.56 35.30
C MET A 442 -11.43 1.21 34.24
N LEU A 443 -12.12 0.40 33.45
CA LEU A 443 -13.07 0.88 32.43
C LEU A 443 -14.30 1.57 33.04
N GLU A 444 -14.65 1.24 34.28
CA GLU A 444 -15.83 1.73 34.97
C GLU A 444 -15.56 2.94 35.89
N GLU A 445 -14.30 3.36 36.10
CA GLU A 445 -13.91 4.34 37.13
C GLU A 445 -14.37 5.79 36.90
N LYS A 446 -14.61 6.23 35.65
CA LYS A 446 -14.94 7.64 35.32
C LYS A 446 -16.33 7.80 34.67
N PHE A 447 -17.36 7.28 35.32
CA PHE A 447 -18.73 7.29 34.79
C PHE A 447 -19.58 8.47 35.28
N ASP A 448 -19.28 9.68 34.77
CA ASP A 448 -20.09 10.89 34.98
C ASP A 448 -20.26 11.69 33.66
N ALA A 449 -20.84 11.09 32.61
CA ALA A 449 -21.42 11.81 31.45
C ALA A 449 -22.12 10.87 30.44
N ASP A 450 -23.26 11.31 29.88
CA ASP A 450 -24.01 10.61 28.81
C ASP A 450 -23.20 10.44 27.51
N GLN A 451 -22.20 11.28 27.23
CA GLN A 451 -21.36 11.17 26.03
C GLN A 451 -20.35 10.01 26.08
N SER A 452 -19.97 9.56 27.28
CA SER A 452 -18.97 8.49 27.48
C SER A 452 -19.58 7.09 27.51
N ARG A 453 -20.92 6.98 27.65
CA ARG A 453 -21.62 5.69 27.74
C ARG A 453 -21.51 4.85 26.47
N GLY A 454 -21.58 5.50 25.30
CA GLY A 454 -21.40 4.81 24.01
C GLY A 454 -19.99 4.24 23.85
N ARG A 455 -18.96 5.01 24.22
CA ARG A 455 -17.54 4.60 24.13
C ARG A 455 -17.20 3.46 25.09
N LEU A 456 -17.66 3.53 26.34
CA LEU A 456 -17.54 2.41 27.30
C LEU A 456 -18.14 1.15 26.72
N THR A 457 -19.42 1.23 26.29
CA THR A 457 -20.15 0.06 25.82
C THR A 457 -19.43 -0.57 24.62
N GLN A 458 -19.01 0.24 23.65
CA GLN A 458 -18.23 -0.23 22.50
C GLN A 458 -16.96 -0.97 22.91
N SER A 459 -16.30 -0.49 23.94
CA SER A 459 -15.01 -1.03 24.32
C SER A 459 -15.12 -2.24 25.26
N GLN A 460 -16.16 -2.32 26.10
CA GLN A 460 -16.57 -3.54 26.81
C GLN A 460 -16.86 -4.68 25.83
N ARG A 461 -17.49 -4.37 24.68
CA ARG A 461 -17.72 -5.33 23.60
C ARG A 461 -16.41 -5.77 22.93
N ARG A 462 -15.50 -4.83 22.67
CA ARG A 462 -14.17 -5.14 22.08
C ARG A 462 -13.33 -6.03 22.99
N ILE A 463 -13.26 -5.74 24.29
CA ILE A 463 -12.50 -6.58 25.23
C ILE A 463 -13.13 -7.97 25.39
N TYR A 464 -14.47 -8.07 25.33
CA TYR A 464 -15.13 -9.37 25.29
C TYR A 464 -14.80 -10.17 24.03
N GLN A 465 -14.73 -9.51 22.86
CA GLN A 465 -14.28 -10.16 21.62
C GLN A 465 -12.85 -10.70 21.73
N ILE A 466 -11.94 -9.98 22.39
CA ILE A 466 -10.56 -10.43 22.65
C ILE A 466 -10.55 -11.58 23.68
N HIS A 467 -11.42 -11.52 24.69
CA HIS A 467 -11.59 -12.61 25.64
C HIS A 467 -11.99 -13.91 24.95
N ILE A 468 -12.92 -13.88 23.99
CA ILE A 468 -13.30 -15.06 23.19
C ILE A 468 -12.07 -15.63 22.47
N ASP A 469 -11.29 -14.78 21.79
CA ASP A 469 -10.07 -15.19 21.09
C ASP A 469 -9.09 -15.91 22.03
N ASN A 470 -8.88 -15.37 23.23
CA ASN A 470 -7.99 -15.94 24.23
C ASN A 470 -8.52 -17.26 24.81
N VAL A 471 -9.83 -17.40 24.98
CA VAL A 471 -10.47 -18.65 25.45
C VAL A 471 -10.32 -19.75 24.41
N GLN A 472 -10.57 -19.44 23.13
CA GLN A 472 -10.45 -20.39 22.03
C GLN A 472 -9.00 -20.79 21.78
N ALA A 473 -8.05 -19.88 21.94
CA ALA A 473 -6.61 -20.18 21.89
C ALA A 473 -6.07 -20.87 23.16
N HIS A 474 -6.94 -21.30 24.09
CA HIS A 474 -6.57 -21.99 25.34
C HIS A 474 -5.54 -21.25 26.20
N ARG A 475 -5.57 -19.91 26.21
CA ARG A 475 -4.63 -19.10 27.00
C ARG A 475 -4.97 -19.13 28.49
N GLY A 476 -3.99 -18.85 29.35
CA GLY A 476 -4.16 -18.78 30.80
C GLY A 476 -5.22 -17.76 31.29
N PRO A 477 -5.76 -17.93 32.52
CA PRO A 477 -6.80 -17.07 33.09
C PRO A 477 -6.38 -15.60 33.26
N GLU A 478 -5.09 -15.31 33.34
CA GLU A 478 -4.52 -13.96 33.40
C GLU A 478 -4.75 -13.14 32.13
N TYR A 479 -5.09 -13.79 31.01
CA TYR A 479 -5.41 -13.14 29.73
C TYR A 479 -6.91 -13.10 29.46
N GLN A 480 -7.74 -13.35 30.47
CA GLN A 480 -9.18 -13.50 30.33
C GLN A 480 -9.94 -12.58 31.28
N LEU A 481 -11.20 -12.29 30.94
CA LEU A 481 -12.11 -11.64 31.87
C LEU A 481 -12.43 -12.63 33.00
N GLN A 482 -12.34 -12.16 34.24
CA GLN A 482 -12.68 -12.98 35.40
C GLN A 482 -14.17 -13.35 35.40
N SER A 483 -14.47 -14.60 35.73
CA SER A 483 -15.83 -15.10 35.87
C SER A 483 -16.63 -14.27 36.88
N GLY A 484 -17.89 -13.98 36.53
CA GLY A 484 -18.83 -13.25 37.38
C GLY A 484 -19.59 -12.17 36.62
N LYS A 485 -20.17 -11.23 37.37
CA LYS A 485 -21.10 -10.21 36.84
C LYS A 485 -20.52 -9.36 35.70
N ARG A 486 -19.21 -9.11 35.69
CA ARG A 486 -18.55 -8.31 34.64
C ARG A 486 -18.54 -9.06 33.31
N LEU A 487 -18.10 -10.32 33.32
CA LEU A 487 -18.11 -11.18 32.14
C LEU A 487 -19.52 -11.32 31.56
N GLU A 488 -20.51 -11.65 32.40
CA GLU A 488 -21.92 -11.77 32.00
C GLU A 488 -22.46 -10.47 31.39
N ARG A 489 -22.12 -9.32 31.99
CA ARG A 489 -22.51 -8.01 31.46
C ARG A 489 -21.87 -7.76 30.09
N TYR A 490 -20.58 -8.01 29.93
CA TYR A 490 -19.88 -7.73 28.68
C TYR A 490 -20.36 -8.66 27.55
N GLN A 491 -20.59 -9.94 27.85
CA GLN A 491 -21.22 -10.90 26.95
C GLN A 491 -22.61 -10.45 26.52
N SER A 492 -23.45 -10.01 27.47
CA SER A 492 -24.79 -9.51 27.17
C SER A 492 -24.77 -8.28 26.26
N LEU A 493 -23.89 -7.31 26.56
CA LEU A 493 -23.72 -6.11 25.73
C LEU A 493 -23.21 -6.41 24.32
N PHE A 494 -22.36 -7.44 24.19
CA PHE A 494 -21.88 -7.93 22.91
C PHE A 494 -22.99 -8.59 22.10
N ALA A 495 -23.74 -9.51 22.70
CA ALA A 495 -24.87 -10.18 22.07
C ALA A 495 -25.98 -9.20 21.64
N GLU A 496 -26.26 -8.18 22.45
CA GLU A 496 -27.23 -7.13 22.13
C GLU A 496 -26.82 -6.35 20.87
N GLU A 497 -25.53 -6.00 20.72
CA GLU A 497 -25.02 -5.32 19.54
C GLU A 497 -25.17 -6.18 18.27
N GLN A 498 -24.76 -7.45 18.36
CA GLN A 498 -24.84 -8.38 17.24
C GLN A 498 -26.30 -8.53 16.78
N ARG A 499 -27.27 -8.63 17.71
CA ARG A 499 -28.70 -8.67 17.36
C ARG A 499 -29.21 -7.36 16.77
N HIS A 500 -28.87 -6.22 17.38
CA HIS A 500 -29.36 -4.91 16.94
C HIS A 500 -28.93 -4.62 15.49
N LEU A 501 -27.67 -4.87 15.14
CA LEU A 501 -27.15 -4.65 13.79
C LEU A 501 -27.89 -5.51 12.75
N LYS A 502 -28.22 -6.76 13.10
CA LYS A 502 -28.85 -7.71 12.18
C LYS A 502 -30.38 -7.52 12.06
N ASN A 503 -31.06 -7.03 13.10
CA ASN A 503 -32.51 -6.81 13.05
C ASN A 503 -32.95 -5.73 12.04
N MET A 504 -32.04 -4.90 11.55
CA MET A 504 -32.35 -3.82 10.60
C MET A 504 -32.42 -4.27 9.13
N VAL A 505 -32.08 -5.53 8.83
CA VAL A 505 -31.88 -6.02 7.45
C VAL A 505 -32.80 -7.22 7.17
N PHE A 506 -34.03 -6.96 6.72
CA PHE A 506 -35.04 -8.01 6.46
C PHE A 506 -35.02 -8.54 5.01
N ARG A 507 -35.15 -7.65 4.02
CA ARG A 507 -35.30 -8.03 2.60
C ARG A 507 -34.15 -8.91 2.06
N PRO A 508 -32.86 -8.58 2.29
CA PRO A 508 -31.75 -9.41 1.85
C PRO A 508 -31.78 -10.80 2.50
N ARG A 509 -32.11 -10.87 3.79
CA ARG A 509 -32.23 -12.15 4.50
C ARG A 509 -33.34 -13.02 3.93
N HIS A 510 -34.48 -12.42 3.61
CA HIS A 510 -35.58 -13.14 2.96
C HIS A 510 -35.14 -13.72 1.61
N LEU A 511 -34.49 -12.94 0.74
CA LEU A 511 -34.01 -13.42 -0.56
C LEU A 511 -33.04 -14.61 -0.43
N VAL A 512 -32.12 -14.56 0.54
CA VAL A 512 -31.19 -15.67 0.79
C VAL A 512 -31.92 -16.88 1.36
N ALA A 513 -32.90 -16.68 2.26
CA ALA A 513 -33.70 -17.76 2.81
C ALA A 513 -34.49 -18.49 1.71
N THR A 514 -35.15 -17.75 0.82
CA THR A 514 -35.89 -18.33 -0.32
C THR A 514 -34.97 -19.10 -1.27
N ALA A 515 -33.77 -18.58 -1.53
CA ALA A 515 -32.77 -19.29 -2.35
C ALA A 515 -32.29 -20.59 -1.67
N LEU A 516 -32.12 -20.61 -0.35
CA LEU A 516 -31.78 -21.83 0.38
C LEU A 516 -32.94 -22.84 0.36
N GLU A 517 -34.18 -22.37 0.48
CA GLU A 517 -35.37 -23.21 0.43
C GLU A 517 -35.55 -23.86 -0.96
N SER A 518 -35.26 -23.14 -2.06
CA SER A 518 -35.27 -23.72 -3.40
C SER A 518 -34.19 -24.80 -3.57
N MET A 519 -33.06 -24.66 -2.88
CA MET A 519 -32.00 -25.67 -2.74
C MET A 519 -32.37 -26.82 -1.77
N LYS A 520 -33.60 -26.83 -1.22
CA LYS A 520 -34.09 -27.81 -0.22
C LYS A 520 -33.32 -27.78 1.10
N LEU A 521 -32.74 -26.63 1.45
CA LEU A 521 -32.11 -26.37 2.72
C LEU A 521 -33.06 -25.56 3.61
N THR A 522 -33.12 -25.88 4.91
CA THR A 522 -34.00 -25.17 5.86
C THR A 522 -33.16 -24.22 6.72
N PRO A 523 -33.11 -22.93 6.40
CA PRO A 523 -32.32 -21.97 7.16
C PRO A 523 -32.99 -21.57 8.48
N VAL A 524 -32.16 -21.26 9.48
CA VAL A 524 -32.57 -20.64 10.73
C VAL A 524 -32.11 -19.18 10.72
N PRO A 525 -33.03 -18.20 10.68
CA PRO A 525 -32.65 -16.79 10.69
C PRO A 525 -32.18 -16.35 12.08
N LEU A 526 -31.28 -15.36 12.13
CA LEU A 526 -30.79 -14.73 13.37
C LEU A 526 -30.27 -15.75 14.40
N TYR A 527 -29.53 -16.75 13.93
CA TYR A 527 -28.99 -17.80 14.78
C TYR A 527 -27.96 -17.21 15.76
N THR A 528 -28.17 -17.46 17.05
CA THR A 528 -27.31 -16.97 18.14
C THR A 528 -26.44 -18.11 18.66
N PHE A 529 -25.14 -17.84 18.78
CA PHE A 529 -24.12 -18.73 19.36
C PHE A 529 -23.96 -18.51 20.86
N GLU A 530 -23.37 -19.47 21.56
CA GLU A 530 -23.16 -19.40 23.02
C GLU A 530 -22.27 -18.22 23.43
N GLU A 531 -21.27 -17.91 22.61
CA GLU A 531 -20.35 -16.77 22.76
C GLU A 531 -21.02 -15.42 22.47
N GLY A 532 -22.31 -15.40 22.14
CA GLY A 532 -23.08 -14.18 21.86
C GLY A 532 -22.98 -13.67 20.42
N TYR A 533 -22.24 -14.35 19.53
CA TYR A 533 -22.29 -14.05 18.10
C TYR A 533 -23.69 -14.31 17.53
N VAL A 534 -24.09 -13.50 16.55
CA VAL A 534 -25.33 -13.69 15.79
C VAL A 534 -25.03 -13.61 14.31
N VAL A 535 -25.46 -14.60 13.54
CA VAL A 535 -25.32 -14.66 12.08
C VAL A 535 -26.68 -14.40 11.41
N ASP A 536 -26.70 -13.94 10.17
CA ASP A 536 -27.96 -13.65 9.48
C ASP A 536 -28.82 -14.89 9.29
N LEU A 537 -28.20 -15.96 8.80
CA LEU A 537 -28.81 -17.25 8.55
C LEU A 537 -27.82 -18.36 8.94
N ALA A 538 -28.35 -19.46 9.44
CA ALA A 538 -27.56 -20.65 9.71
C ALA A 538 -28.25 -21.89 9.16
N LEU A 539 -27.45 -22.89 8.82
CA LEU A 539 -27.86 -24.26 8.52
C LEU A 539 -27.23 -25.17 9.59
N PRO A 540 -27.87 -25.32 10.76
CA PRO A 540 -27.22 -25.95 11.92
C PRO A 540 -26.84 -27.41 11.70
N ARG A 541 -27.59 -28.13 10.85
CA ARG A 541 -27.30 -29.54 10.52
C ARG A 541 -26.00 -29.67 9.74
N GLN A 542 -25.73 -28.74 8.83
CA GLN A 542 -24.53 -28.68 8.00
C GLN A 542 -23.41 -27.88 8.66
N ARG A 543 -23.68 -27.23 9.79
CA ARG A 543 -22.80 -26.25 10.44
C ARG A 543 -22.35 -25.14 9.50
N ILE A 544 -23.25 -24.63 8.66
CA ILE A 544 -22.96 -23.48 7.79
C ILE A 544 -23.58 -22.23 8.42
N ALA A 545 -22.81 -21.16 8.55
CA ALA A 545 -23.24 -19.83 8.93
C ALA A 545 -23.11 -18.89 7.73
N ILE A 546 -24.14 -18.11 7.45
CA ILE A 546 -24.17 -17.18 6.32
C ILE A 546 -24.27 -15.75 6.87
N GLU A 547 -23.29 -14.93 6.53
CA GLU A 547 -23.19 -13.52 6.87
C GLU A 547 -23.51 -12.67 5.65
N ILE A 548 -24.57 -11.86 5.73
CA ILE A 548 -24.94 -10.94 4.67
C ILE A 548 -24.25 -9.61 4.96
N ASN A 549 -23.38 -9.21 4.03
CA ASN A 549 -22.45 -8.11 4.23
C ASN A 549 -22.64 -7.00 3.20
N ASP A 550 -22.71 -5.77 3.68
CA ASP A 550 -22.66 -4.58 2.83
C ASP A 550 -21.22 -4.26 2.38
N ASN A 551 -21.05 -3.31 1.47
CA ASN A 551 -19.74 -2.85 1.03
C ASN A 551 -18.87 -2.23 2.13
N SER A 552 -19.42 -1.94 3.31
CA SER A 552 -18.68 -1.28 4.38
C SER A 552 -17.68 -2.20 5.08
N VAL A 553 -17.91 -3.51 4.99
CA VAL A 553 -17.09 -4.54 5.65
C VAL A 553 -15.99 -5.12 4.77
N TYR A 554 -15.95 -4.72 3.50
CA TYR A 554 -14.93 -5.12 2.53
C TYR A 554 -13.87 -4.02 2.37
N LEU A 555 -12.67 -4.43 1.97
CA LEU A 555 -11.65 -3.55 1.44
C LEU A 555 -12.16 -2.89 0.15
N ALA A 556 -11.77 -1.64 -0.07
CA ALA A 556 -12.06 -0.93 -1.30
C ALA A 556 -11.51 -1.72 -2.48
N ARG A 557 -12.32 -1.90 -3.52
CA ARG A 557 -11.97 -2.65 -4.72
C ARG A 557 -11.33 -1.73 -5.74
N ASP A 558 -10.15 -2.10 -6.23
CA ASP A 558 -9.52 -1.45 -7.36
C ASP A 558 -10.29 -1.79 -8.64
N SER A 559 -10.69 -0.77 -9.39
CA SER A 559 -11.36 -0.96 -10.69
C SER A 559 -10.37 -1.39 -11.78
N ALA A 560 -9.08 -1.06 -11.65
CA ALA A 560 -8.05 -1.39 -12.63
C ALA A 560 -7.54 -2.83 -12.50
N SER A 561 -7.61 -3.43 -11.30
CA SER A 561 -7.26 -4.86 -11.10
C SER A 561 -8.23 -5.83 -11.80
N ARG A 562 -9.35 -5.34 -12.34
CA ARG A 562 -10.22 -6.10 -13.27
C ARG A 562 -9.66 -6.18 -14.69
N MET A 563 -8.81 -5.23 -15.10
CA MET A 563 -8.26 -5.18 -16.47
C MET A 563 -6.88 -5.84 -16.59
N ASP A 564 -6.09 -5.85 -15.51
CA ASP A 564 -4.80 -6.55 -15.47
C ASP A 564 -4.92 -8.07 -15.18
N ALA A 565 -6.13 -8.57 -14.88
CA ALA A 565 -6.43 -10.01 -14.84
C ALA A 565 -6.59 -10.62 -16.25
N GLY A 566 -5.94 -10.02 -17.25
CA GLY A 566 -5.72 -10.63 -18.56
C GLY A 566 -4.47 -11.50 -18.52
N ASP A 567 -4.63 -12.78 -18.85
CA ASP A 567 -3.61 -13.79 -19.17
C ASP A 567 -3.08 -14.72 -18.04
N GLU A 568 -3.73 -14.81 -16.87
CA GLU A 568 -3.61 -16.03 -16.02
C GLU A 568 -4.83 -16.93 -16.21
N ALA A 569 -4.74 -17.81 -17.20
CA ALA A 569 -5.74 -18.79 -17.58
C ALA A 569 -5.82 -19.96 -16.58
N SER A 570 -6.85 -19.99 -15.72
CA SER A 570 -7.47 -21.24 -15.23
C SER A 570 -8.69 -21.08 -14.32
N ALA A 571 -9.00 -19.90 -13.77
CA ALA A 571 -10.13 -19.74 -12.86
C ALA A 571 -11.37 -19.16 -13.56
N ASP A 572 -12.55 -19.66 -13.18
CA ASP A 572 -13.84 -19.15 -13.64
C ASP A 572 -13.96 -17.64 -13.32
N PRO A 573 -14.36 -16.78 -14.29
CA PRO A 573 -14.50 -15.34 -14.06
C PRO A 573 -15.45 -14.99 -12.91
N ASP A 574 -16.45 -15.82 -12.61
CA ASP A 574 -17.34 -15.61 -11.48
C ASP A 574 -16.66 -15.95 -10.13
N VAL A 575 -15.77 -16.95 -10.12
CA VAL A 575 -14.92 -17.27 -8.96
C VAL A 575 -13.91 -16.16 -8.70
N GLN A 576 -13.22 -15.67 -9.73
CA GLN A 576 -12.29 -14.53 -9.59
C GLN A 576 -13.01 -13.26 -9.09
N ARG A 577 -14.25 -13.04 -9.53
CA ARG A 577 -15.07 -11.93 -9.07
C ARG A 577 -15.39 -12.04 -7.59
N ILE A 578 -15.68 -13.24 -7.09
CA ILE A 578 -15.94 -13.52 -5.68
C ILE A 578 -14.66 -13.37 -4.86
N GLU A 579 -13.55 -13.95 -5.30
CA GLU A 579 -12.24 -13.85 -4.63
C GLU A 579 -11.72 -12.41 -4.53
N SER A 580 -12.18 -11.51 -5.41
CA SER A 580 -11.87 -10.08 -5.32
C SER A 580 -12.49 -9.38 -4.08
N PHE A 581 -13.47 -9.99 -3.41
CA PHE A 581 -14.09 -9.45 -2.20
C PHE A 581 -13.27 -9.78 -0.95
N LYS A 582 -12.26 -8.95 -0.71
CA LYS A 582 -11.43 -9.07 0.50
C LYS A 582 -12.11 -8.38 1.68
N THR A 583 -12.40 -9.13 2.73
CA THR A 583 -13.03 -8.67 3.97
C THR A 583 -12.05 -7.92 4.88
N LEU A 584 -12.59 -7.03 5.72
CA LEU A 584 -11.83 -6.39 6.80
C LEU A 584 -11.56 -7.36 7.95
N SER A 585 -10.48 -7.15 8.69
CA SER A 585 -9.97 -8.12 9.67
C SER A 585 -10.90 -8.44 10.83
N TYR A 586 -11.83 -7.55 11.17
CA TYR A 586 -12.82 -7.85 12.21
C TYR A 586 -13.92 -8.81 11.73
N VAL A 587 -14.19 -8.88 10.43
CA VAL A 587 -15.12 -9.85 9.83
C VAL A 587 -14.48 -11.23 9.89
N ASP A 588 -13.21 -11.31 9.51
CA ASP A 588 -12.44 -12.55 9.54
C ASP A 588 -12.18 -13.03 10.96
N LEU A 589 -12.01 -12.12 11.93
CA LEU A 589 -11.94 -12.46 13.35
C LEU A 589 -13.21 -13.19 13.81
N LYS A 590 -14.40 -12.70 13.40
CA LYS A 590 -15.66 -13.39 13.69
C LYS A 590 -15.73 -14.74 12.96
N ALA A 591 -15.37 -14.79 11.68
CA ALA A 591 -15.37 -16.02 10.91
C ALA A 591 -14.49 -17.09 11.58
N ARG A 592 -13.25 -16.73 11.92
CA ARG A 592 -12.28 -17.58 12.61
C ARG A 592 -12.82 -18.10 13.94
N HIS A 593 -13.49 -17.26 14.73
CA HIS A 593 -14.08 -17.71 15.99
C HIS A 593 -15.18 -18.77 15.79
N LEU A 594 -16.01 -18.63 14.76
CA LEU A 594 -17.06 -19.60 14.45
C LEU A 594 -16.46 -20.87 13.83
N GLU A 595 -15.45 -20.72 12.97
CA GLU A 595 -14.72 -21.81 12.32
C GLU A 595 -14.03 -22.72 13.33
N HIS A 596 -13.45 -22.15 14.39
CA HIS A 596 -12.89 -22.87 15.53
C HIS A 596 -13.94 -23.74 16.26
N HIS A 597 -15.22 -23.37 16.20
CA HIS A 597 -16.33 -24.18 16.72
C HIS A 597 -16.90 -25.17 15.70
N GLY A 598 -16.23 -25.36 14.57
CA GLY A 598 -16.64 -26.32 13.55
C GLY A 598 -17.63 -25.77 12.52
N TRP A 599 -17.82 -24.46 12.43
CA TRP A 599 -18.77 -23.83 11.50
C TRP A 599 -18.13 -23.32 10.22
N ILE A 600 -18.70 -23.62 9.06
CA ILE A 600 -18.29 -23.05 7.78
C ILE A 600 -18.95 -21.67 7.67
N VAL A 601 -18.16 -20.62 7.45
CA VAL A 601 -18.69 -19.24 7.39
C VAL A 601 -18.68 -18.74 5.95
N VAL A 602 -19.86 -18.42 5.43
CA VAL A 602 -20.06 -17.88 4.09
C VAL A 602 -20.26 -16.36 4.19
N GLN A 603 -19.32 -15.60 3.61
CA GLN A 603 -19.41 -14.14 3.53
C GLN A 603 -20.13 -13.76 2.22
N LEU A 604 -21.42 -13.40 2.31
CA LEU A 604 -22.25 -13.07 1.15
C LEU A 604 -22.23 -11.55 0.86
N PRO A 605 -21.70 -11.10 -0.29
CA PRO A 605 -21.77 -9.70 -0.69
C PRO A 605 -23.21 -9.35 -1.10
N GLU A 606 -23.86 -8.51 -0.29
CA GLU A 606 -25.26 -8.14 -0.45
C GLU A 606 -25.57 -7.51 -1.81
N GLU A 607 -24.75 -6.55 -2.25
CA GLU A 607 -24.99 -5.83 -3.49
C GLU A 607 -24.88 -6.72 -4.73
N GLU A 608 -23.99 -7.72 -4.71
CA GLU A 608 -23.87 -8.67 -5.81
C GLU A 608 -25.05 -9.62 -5.84
N PHE A 609 -25.45 -10.12 -4.67
CA PHE A 609 -26.60 -11.00 -4.54
C PHE A 609 -27.91 -10.34 -4.99
N ARG A 610 -28.10 -9.05 -4.65
CA ARG A 610 -29.27 -8.27 -5.07
C ARG A 610 -29.33 -8.01 -6.57
N LYS A 611 -28.19 -7.97 -7.29
CA LYS A 611 -28.16 -7.76 -8.76
C LYS A 611 -28.64 -8.98 -9.53
N LEU A 612 -28.69 -10.16 -8.91
CA LEU A 612 -29.20 -11.37 -9.53
C LEU A 612 -30.72 -11.25 -9.64
N ASN A 613 -31.25 -11.33 -10.86
CA ASN A 613 -32.66 -11.04 -11.15
C ASN A 613 -33.60 -12.20 -10.80
N ASP A 614 -33.10 -13.44 -10.86
CA ASP A 614 -33.90 -14.66 -10.80
C ASP A 614 -33.51 -15.55 -9.62
N ALA A 615 -34.47 -16.33 -9.12
CA ALA A 615 -34.30 -17.21 -7.97
C ALA A 615 -33.31 -18.34 -8.25
N ASP A 616 -33.30 -18.88 -9.47
CA ASP A 616 -32.39 -19.96 -9.87
C ASP A 616 -30.93 -19.48 -9.87
N HIS A 617 -30.67 -18.28 -10.42
CA HIS A 617 -29.34 -17.67 -10.41
C HIS A 617 -28.86 -17.33 -8.99
N ARG A 618 -29.77 -16.93 -8.09
CA ARG A 618 -29.44 -16.70 -6.68
C ARG A 618 -29.09 -18.00 -5.96
N ALA A 619 -29.82 -19.09 -6.25
CA ALA A 619 -29.53 -20.42 -5.71
C ALA A 619 -28.19 -20.95 -6.21
N GLU A 620 -27.90 -20.83 -7.51
CA GLU A 620 -26.63 -21.22 -8.12
C GLU A 620 -25.44 -20.44 -7.51
N TYR A 621 -25.56 -19.11 -7.43
CA TYR A 621 -24.53 -18.27 -6.82
C TYR A 621 -24.28 -18.62 -5.34
N LEU A 622 -25.34 -18.88 -4.58
CA LEU A 622 -25.23 -19.29 -3.18
C LEU A 622 -24.64 -20.69 -3.03
N SER A 623 -24.97 -21.63 -3.92
CA SER A 623 -24.36 -22.97 -3.98
C SER A 623 -22.86 -22.86 -4.21
N MET A 624 -22.45 -22.08 -5.21
CA MET A 624 -21.03 -21.84 -5.50
C MET A 624 -20.30 -21.25 -4.28
N LEU A 625 -20.89 -20.26 -3.58
CA LEU A 625 -20.28 -19.70 -2.38
C LEU A 625 -20.13 -20.70 -1.24
N ILE A 626 -21.14 -21.57 -1.05
CA ILE A 626 -21.10 -22.63 -0.05
C ILE A 626 -20.01 -23.65 -0.41
N GLU A 627 -19.90 -24.02 -1.69
CA GLU A 627 -18.87 -24.95 -2.18
C GLU A 627 -17.47 -24.38 -1.99
N ILE A 628 -17.22 -23.12 -2.38
CA ILE A 628 -15.94 -22.43 -2.16
C ILE A 628 -15.58 -22.42 -0.68
N ALA A 629 -16.50 -22.03 0.20
CA ALA A 629 -16.25 -21.98 1.65
C ALA A 629 -15.99 -23.37 2.24
N THR A 630 -16.69 -24.39 1.75
CA THR A 630 -16.51 -25.78 2.19
C THR A 630 -15.16 -26.33 1.74
N TYR A 631 -14.76 -26.06 0.50
CA TYR A 631 -13.48 -26.50 -0.07
C TYR A 631 -12.30 -25.79 0.59
N SER A 632 -12.38 -24.46 0.78
CA SER A 632 -11.35 -23.69 1.48
C SER A 632 -11.08 -24.25 2.87
N ARG A 633 -12.13 -24.63 3.61
CA ARG A 633 -11.98 -25.24 4.93
C ARG A 633 -11.34 -26.64 4.87
N ALA A 634 -11.72 -27.44 3.88
CA ALA A 634 -11.15 -28.78 3.72
C ALA A 634 -9.63 -28.69 3.50
N ASN A 635 -9.18 -27.77 2.65
CA ASN A 635 -7.75 -27.53 2.43
C ASN A 635 -7.03 -27.05 3.69
N GLU A 636 -7.61 -26.11 4.46
CA GLU A 636 -7.01 -25.64 5.71
C GLU A 636 -6.84 -26.77 6.73
N LEU A 637 -7.78 -27.73 6.78
CA LEU A 637 -7.66 -28.91 7.63
C LEU A 637 -6.56 -29.85 7.15
N ASP A 638 -6.44 -30.06 5.84
CA ASP A 638 -5.44 -30.95 5.25
C ASP A 638 -4.00 -30.39 5.44
N GLU A 639 -3.79 -29.07 5.29
CA GLU A 639 -2.51 -28.41 5.59
C GLU A 639 -2.11 -28.57 7.07
N ASP A 640 -3.06 -28.46 8.00
CA ASP A 640 -2.86 -28.69 9.44
C ASP A 640 -2.51 -30.15 9.81
N PHE A 641 -2.79 -31.11 8.92
CA PHE A 641 -2.41 -32.52 9.08
C PHE A 641 -1.01 -32.80 8.53
N GLU A 642 -0.62 -32.20 7.40
CA GLU A 642 0.72 -32.36 6.82
C GLU A 642 1.81 -31.76 7.73
N ASP A 643 1.55 -30.60 8.38
CA ASP A 643 2.48 -29.97 9.32
C ASP A 643 2.67 -30.75 10.64
N LYS A 644 1.80 -31.73 10.94
CA LYS A 644 1.90 -32.59 12.14
C LYS A 644 2.62 -33.90 11.89
N ASP A 645 2.75 -34.34 10.64
CA ASP A 645 3.45 -35.58 10.28
C ASP A 645 4.97 -35.37 10.06
N ASP A 646 5.45 -34.12 10.06
CA ASP A 646 6.87 -33.74 9.98
C ASP A 646 7.52 -33.38 11.35
N LEU A 647 6.83 -33.66 12.47
CA LEU A 647 7.35 -33.60 13.85
C LEU A 647 7.41 -34.99 14.51
#